data_AF-A0A2K8WZV9-F1
#
_entry.id   AF-A0A2K8WZV9-F1
#
_cell.length_a   1.000
_cell.length_b   1.000
_cell.length_c   1.000
_cell.angle_alpha   90.00
_cell.angle_beta   90.00
_cell.angle_gamma   90.00
#
_symmetry.space_group_name_H-M   'P 1'
#
loop_
_entity.id
_entity.type
_entity.pdbx_description
1 polymer ?
#
loop_
_entity_poly.entity_id
_entity_poly.type
_entity_poly.pdbx_seq_one_letter_code
_entity_poly.pdbx_strand_id
1 'polypeptide(L)'
;MINKTLLKKIEDGKRDAKSGETAQLISDAQKIYWAIPNNETDLDYNNTSKDAIINVNECKEIVTSEGTYKSVVCKQIIDSEASIYTQKGWVEASIIKEKEYFSAYNWNKFGFNIIEDGIEEYMYVVQDYLGEENSETDLVNALWYQMDSNNSKVISSHEIDLAYRSKEFQDFVSKIVCKHKNEWSYTPSQIRTEVAGFYDYFINEQPKEYRGAIDELKEGELDAIEEQVKKLMFWEEASSKTYNPPQPEPEPQATNKNSALDFRGGIVEEPTNLPTSNTPETTETHKIEQTSEKSETSETEVNEQEEKLPRVFPNTPNVYHFHPIAFVNHMKLIFGMGGDCESLIWGKKVSCQFRDKVIKIAEKLWGEGKKIEMANNLMAVFAWESGGTFKPDAPNLANSAATGLIQFMPDTAASLLGKKRSDLTVETTYNYWGKGKTLKRVKEFADMGDLEQLDYVEKYFNPLKGKDVEFVDFYLQVLYPASMGKPDGHVVFSKDGKGLLKTDKNYQGRINAYKKNDGFDTNPEYGNNDGKVTKAEIKKGIQKYLKEGQKYKNTCVGGTCTLNNNVKDGFDIDAAVSHLNRKAHPKSIHRCALYVREAIDAGGLLGLSGDAEKYYNTDRLINKGFTMIGTNKETITLKKGDIAAFKEQIGHKWGHIAMYNGNQWVSDFKQNRFWVSKKYEAANEYKIFRWE
;
A
#
# COMPACT_ATOMS: atom_id res chain seq x y z
N MET A 1 -34.45 6.46 -5.27
CA MET A 1 -34.58 7.81 -4.62
C MET A 1 -33.21 8.33 -4.19
N ILE A 2 -32.51 8.96 -5.12
CA ILE A 2 -31.21 9.59 -4.88
C ILE A 2 -31.36 10.72 -3.86
N ASN A 3 -30.49 10.73 -2.83
CA ASN A 3 -30.45 11.79 -1.84
C ASN A 3 -29.97 13.10 -2.51
N LYS A 4 -30.93 13.94 -2.94
CA LYS A 4 -30.69 15.22 -3.67
C LYS A 4 -29.74 16.17 -2.94
N THR A 5 -29.49 15.96 -1.64
CA THR A 5 -28.57 16.76 -0.81
C THR A 5 -27.08 16.55 -1.14
N LEU A 6 -26.72 15.47 -1.87
CA LEU A 6 -25.33 15.18 -2.26
C LEU A 6 -24.96 15.62 -3.69
N LEU A 7 -25.93 16.10 -4.48
CA LEU A 7 -25.72 16.53 -5.85
C LEU A 7 -25.59 18.07 -5.87
N LYS A 8 -24.37 18.59 -6.07
CA LYS A 8 -24.14 20.00 -6.39
C LYS A 8 -24.05 20.13 -7.91
N LYS A 9 -24.82 21.06 -8.51
CA LYS A 9 -24.65 21.45 -9.93
C LYS A 9 -23.24 22.03 -10.14
N ILE A 10 -22.66 21.74 -11.30
CA ILE A 10 -21.38 22.31 -11.72
C ILE A 10 -21.60 23.81 -11.96
N GLU A 11 -21.04 24.66 -11.11
CA GLU A 11 -20.90 26.11 -11.38
C GLU A 11 -19.49 26.39 -11.90
N ASP A 12 -19.40 27.33 -12.82
CA ASP A 12 -18.18 27.69 -13.52
C ASP A 12 -17.13 28.26 -12.55
N GLY A 13 -16.05 27.53 -12.30
CA GLY A 13 -14.87 28.01 -11.59
C GLY A 13 -14.56 27.32 -10.26
N LYS A 14 -13.26 27.03 -10.06
CA LYS A 14 -12.68 26.49 -8.82
C LYS A 14 -13.24 27.19 -7.59
N ARG A 15 -13.82 26.41 -6.67
CA ARG A 15 -14.21 26.89 -5.35
C ARG A 15 -13.12 26.61 -4.32
N ASP A 16 -12.64 27.67 -3.67
CA ASP A 16 -11.92 27.57 -2.40
C ASP A 16 -12.89 27.28 -1.23
N ALA A 17 -12.45 26.47 -0.27
CA ALA A 17 -13.22 26.15 0.93
C ALA A 17 -13.52 27.43 1.74
N LYS A 18 -14.79 27.61 2.14
CA LYS A 18 -15.23 28.82 2.86
C LYS A 18 -15.18 28.63 4.37
N SER A 19 -14.87 29.69 5.11
CA SER A 19 -14.93 29.70 6.58
C SER A 19 -16.34 29.32 7.05
N GLY A 20 -16.46 28.23 7.81
CA GLY A 20 -17.74 27.67 8.29
C GLY A 20 -18.30 26.48 7.49
N GLU A 21 -17.59 26.02 6.45
CA GLU A 21 -17.95 24.82 5.69
C GLU A 21 -17.64 23.54 6.51
N THR A 22 -18.66 22.73 6.81
CA THR A 22 -18.53 21.54 7.66
C THR A 22 -18.39 20.26 6.82
N ALA A 23 -17.37 19.45 7.14
CA ALA A 23 -17.24 18.08 6.66
C ALA A 23 -17.81 17.12 7.72
N GLN A 24 -18.56 16.10 7.30
CA GLN A 24 -19.10 15.11 8.23
C GLN A 24 -17.98 14.22 8.77
N LEU A 25 -17.85 14.18 10.10
CA LEU A 25 -17.12 13.14 10.81
C LEU A 25 -17.87 11.81 10.64
N ILE A 26 -17.13 10.72 10.45
CA ILE A 26 -17.67 9.36 10.32
C ILE A 26 -18.06 8.86 11.72
N SER A 27 -19.21 9.38 12.18
CA SER A 27 -20.21 8.84 13.12
C SER A 27 -19.86 8.45 14.57
N ASP A 28 -20.52 9.17 15.48
CA ASP A 28 -21.18 8.80 16.75
C ASP A 28 -20.94 7.41 17.40
N ALA A 29 -20.39 7.47 18.61
CA ALA A 29 -20.08 6.36 19.49
C ALA A 29 -21.27 5.48 19.92
N GLN A 30 -21.11 4.15 19.85
CA GLN A 30 -22.10 3.16 20.31
C GLN A 30 -21.60 2.34 21.51
N LYS A 31 -22.55 1.80 22.29
CA LYS A 31 -22.31 1.02 23.52
C LYS A 31 -21.96 -0.43 23.21
N ILE A 32 -20.88 -0.95 23.80
CA ILE A 32 -20.41 -2.34 23.65
C ILE A 32 -20.42 -3.02 25.02
N TYR A 33 -20.93 -4.25 25.10
CA TYR A 33 -20.99 -5.07 26.31
C TYR A 33 -19.81 -6.05 26.37
N TRP A 34 -19.23 -6.26 27.55
CA TRP A 34 -17.98 -7.03 27.73
C TRP A 34 -18.21 -8.52 28.01
N ALA A 35 -19.45 -8.90 28.33
CA ALA A 35 -19.89 -10.27 28.60
C ALA A 35 -21.29 -10.50 28.00
N ILE A 36 -21.73 -11.77 27.92
CA ILE A 36 -23.09 -12.13 27.54
C ILE A 36 -24.04 -11.60 28.63
N PRO A 37 -24.94 -10.64 28.35
CA PRO A 37 -25.83 -10.12 29.37
C PRO A 37 -26.97 -11.12 29.60
N ASN A 38 -26.98 -11.77 30.78
CA ASN A 38 -28.06 -12.68 31.14
C ASN A 38 -29.11 -11.99 32.04
N ASN A 39 -28.76 -10.92 32.77
CA ASN A 39 -29.66 -10.10 33.60
C ASN A 39 -29.23 -8.60 33.62
N GLU A 40 -30.10 -7.67 34.06
CA GLU A 40 -29.82 -6.22 34.19
C GLU A 40 -28.54 -5.88 34.97
N THR A 41 -28.09 -6.75 35.88
CA THR A 41 -26.91 -6.55 36.73
C THR A 41 -25.58 -6.96 36.08
N ASP A 42 -25.61 -7.65 34.94
CA ASP A 42 -24.39 -8.05 34.19
C ASP A 42 -23.87 -6.93 33.28
N LEU A 43 -24.60 -5.80 33.24
CA LEU A 43 -24.33 -4.65 32.41
C LEU A 43 -23.31 -3.74 33.13
N ASP A 44 -22.01 -3.94 32.86
CA ASP A 44 -20.99 -2.97 33.24
C ASP A 44 -21.07 -1.76 32.28
N TYR A 45 -21.73 -0.69 32.74
CA TYR A 45 -22.04 0.53 31.98
C TYR A 45 -20.85 1.48 31.77
N ASN A 46 -19.62 0.97 31.76
CA ASN A 46 -18.45 1.77 31.43
C ASN A 46 -18.40 2.06 29.93
N ASN A 47 -19.18 3.06 29.50
CA ASN A 47 -19.17 3.63 28.16
C ASN A 47 -17.73 4.03 27.79
N THR A 48 -17.15 3.34 26.82
CA THR A 48 -15.98 3.84 26.08
C THR A 48 -16.45 4.27 24.71
N SER A 49 -16.58 5.58 24.51
CA SER A 49 -16.95 6.19 23.25
C SER A 49 -15.73 6.29 22.33
N LYS A 50 -15.47 5.25 21.54
CA LYS A 50 -14.52 5.30 20.41
C LYS A 50 -15.02 4.44 19.25
N ASP A 51 -14.85 4.96 18.04
CA ASP A 51 -15.23 4.28 16.80
C ASP A 51 -14.47 2.97 16.65
N ALA A 52 -15.17 1.89 16.28
CA ALA A 52 -14.59 0.57 16.12
C ALA A 52 -15.13 -0.13 14.87
N ILE A 53 -14.24 -0.79 14.14
CA ILE A 53 -14.61 -1.63 12.99
C ILE A 53 -15.03 -3.01 13.52
N ILE A 54 -16.21 -3.48 13.14
CA ILE A 54 -16.76 -4.78 13.56
C ILE A 54 -16.71 -5.75 12.38
N ASN A 55 -16.13 -6.95 12.57
CA ASN A 55 -16.25 -8.04 11.60
C ASN A 55 -17.53 -8.84 11.85
N VAL A 56 -18.56 -8.61 11.04
CA VAL A 56 -19.88 -9.25 11.18
C VAL A 56 -19.89 -10.74 10.81
N ASN A 57 -18.92 -11.21 10.01
CA ASN A 57 -18.84 -12.63 9.60
C ASN A 57 -18.41 -13.55 10.76
N GLU A 58 -17.82 -12.99 11.81
CA GLU A 58 -17.37 -13.72 12.99
C GLU A 58 -18.34 -13.60 14.17
N CYS A 59 -19.52 -12.98 13.95
CA CYS A 59 -20.51 -12.80 14.98
C CYS A 59 -21.28 -14.08 15.28
N LYS A 60 -21.38 -14.44 16.55
CA LYS A 60 -22.31 -15.44 17.09
C LYS A 60 -23.53 -14.72 17.64
N GLU A 61 -24.71 -15.21 17.35
CA GLU A 61 -25.97 -14.65 17.84
C GLU A 61 -26.49 -15.43 19.04
N ILE A 62 -27.05 -14.72 20.00
CA ILE A 62 -27.76 -15.28 21.15
C ILE A 62 -29.08 -14.54 21.38
N VAL A 63 -30.08 -15.26 21.87
CA VAL A 63 -31.38 -14.69 22.25
C VAL A 63 -31.51 -14.80 23.77
N THR A 64 -31.74 -13.68 24.43
CA THR A 64 -31.99 -13.59 25.88
C THR A 64 -33.40 -13.06 26.14
N SER A 65 -33.85 -13.03 27.39
CA SER A 65 -35.14 -12.42 27.76
C SER A 65 -35.20 -10.91 27.47
N GLU A 66 -34.05 -10.26 27.37
CA GLU A 66 -33.89 -8.80 27.19
C GLU A 66 -33.67 -8.38 25.73
N GLY A 67 -33.47 -9.35 24.81
CA GLY A 67 -33.27 -9.06 23.39
C GLY A 67 -32.34 -10.05 22.67
N THR A 68 -32.01 -9.74 21.42
CA THR A 68 -31.06 -10.52 20.62
C THR A 68 -29.71 -9.81 20.60
N TYR A 69 -28.63 -10.53 20.84
CA TYR A 69 -27.27 -9.97 20.93
C TYR A 69 -26.31 -10.71 20.00
N LYS A 70 -25.34 -9.99 19.42
CA LYS A 70 -24.30 -10.53 18.53
C LYS A 70 -22.91 -10.31 19.13
N SER A 71 -22.07 -11.34 19.11
CA SER A 71 -20.68 -11.24 19.55
C SER A 71 -19.88 -10.45 18.53
N VAL A 72 -19.22 -9.37 18.92
CA VAL A 72 -18.46 -8.51 18.01
C VAL A 72 -16.98 -8.53 18.35
N VAL A 73 -16.16 -8.40 17.32
CA VAL A 73 -14.73 -8.15 17.43
C VAL A 73 -14.49 -6.73 16.94
N CYS A 74 -14.33 -5.81 17.87
CA CYS A 74 -14.10 -4.39 17.67
C CYS A 74 -12.62 -4.12 17.43
N LYS A 75 -12.30 -3.57 16.27
CA LYS A 75 -10.96 -3.12 15.88
C LYS A 75 -10.91 -1.59 15.99
N GLN A 76 -10.21 -1.08 16.99
CA GLN A 76 -10.00 0.35 17.21
C GLN A 76 -8.64 0.76 16.68
N ILE A 77 -8.60 1.85 15.94
CA ILE A 77 -7.34 2.47 15.53
C ILE A 77 -6.90 3.38 16.67
N ILE A 78 -5.81 3.01 17.33
CA ILE A 78 -5.21 3.82 18.39
C ILE A 78 -4.03 4.53 17.74
N ASP A 79 -4.24 5.82 17.44
CA ASP A 79 -3.28 6.81 16.95
C ASP A 79 -3.05 6.86 15.42
N SER A 80 -2.37 7.92 14.95
CA SER A 80 -2.21 8.34 13.54
C SER A 80 -1.47 7.35 12.62
N GLU A 81 -1.14 6.16 13.12
CA GLU A 81 -0.32 5.14 12.47
C GLU A 81 -1.08 3.82 12.19
N ALA A 82 -2.41 3.80 12.28
CA ALA A 82 -3.23 2.62 11.95
C ALA A 82 -2.92 1.37 12.81
N SER A 83 -2.44 1.53 14.05
CA SER A 83 -2.32 0.43 15.03
C SER A 83 -3.71 -0.10 15.42
N ILE A 84 -4.02 -1.34 15.01
CA ILE A 84 -5.34 -1.95 15.22
C ILE A 84 -5.40 -2.68 16.57
N TYR A 85 -5.97 -2.04 17.59
CA TYR A 85 -6.35 -2.69 18.85
C TYR A 85 -7.63 -3.51 18.65
N THR A 86 -7.60 -4.79 18.99
CA THR A 86 -8.75 -5.70 18.80
C THR A 86 -9.34 -6.11 20.14
N GLN A 87 -10.63 -5.87 20.33
CA GLN A 87 -11.40 -6.18 21.54
C GLN A 87 -12.64 -7.00 21.20
N LYS A 88 -12.99 -7.98 22.02
CA LYS A 88 -14.20 -8.79 21.84
C LYS A 88 -15.28 -8.37 22.83
N GLY A 89 -16.52 -8.30 22.37
CA GLY A 89 -17.67 -7.94 23.18
C GLY A 89 -18.97 -8.45 22.56
N TRP A 90 -20.09 -7.97 23.06
CA TRP A 90 -21.44 -8.22 22.56
C TRP A 90 -22.12 -6.88 22.32
N VAL A 91 -22.93 -6.80 21.28
CA VAL A 91 -23.81 -5.65 21.02
C VAL A 91 -25.22 -6.15 20.77
N GLU A 92 -26.21 -5.32 21.06
CA GLU A 92 -27.59 -5.63 20.69
C GLU A 92 -27.69 -5.75 19.16
N ALA A 93 -28.33 -6.82 18.68
CA ALA A 93 -28.38 -7.13 17.25
C ALA A 93 -29.06 -6.02 16.43
N SER A 94 -29.99 -5.29 17.04
CA SER A 94 -30.70 -4.14 16.45
C SER A 94 -29.78 -2.96 16.11
N ILE A 95 -28.60 -2.88 16.73
CA ILE A 95 -27.62 -1.81 16.54
C ILE A 95 -26.78 -2.04 15.26
N ILE A 96 -26.58 -3.31 14.87
CA ILE A 96 -25.84 -3.68 13.64
C ILE A 96 -26.75 -3.47 12.43
N LYS A 97 -26.58 -2.36 11.74
CA LYS A 97 -27.36 -2.02 10.53
C LYS A 97 -26.56 -2.40 9.29
N GLU A 98 -27.12 -3.24 8.42
CA GLU A 98 -26.45 -3.72 7.18
C GLU A 98 -25.96 -2.58 6.28
N LYS A 99 -26.69 -1.47 6.23
CA LYS A 99 -26.29 -0.24 5.49
C LYS A 99 -24.98 0.39 6.00
N GLU A 100 -24.51 0.02 7.18
CA GLU A 100 -23.30 0.55 7.82
C GLU A 100 -22.06 -0.34 7.61
N TYR A 101 -22.20 -1.52 6.99
CA TYR A 101 -21.09 -2.46 6.79
C TYR A 101 -19.97 -1.86 5.91
N PHE A 102 -18.72 -2.17 6.26
CA PHE A 102 -17.52 -1.85 5.49
C PHE A 102 -16.91 -3.14 4.95
N SER A 103 -17.22 -3.47 3.69
CA SER A 103 -16.85 -4.72 3.02
C SER A 103 -16.52 -4.43 1.56
N ALA A 104 -15.76 -5.31 0.91
CA ALA A 104 -15.50 -5.23 -0.54
C ALA A 104 -16.78 -5.26 -1.40
N TYR A 105 -17.91 -5.68 -0.81
CA TYR A 105 -19.24 -5.66 -1.45
C TYR A 105 -20.03 -4.36 -1.19
N ASN A 106 -19.52 -3.45 -0.35
CA ASN A 106 -20.18 -2.20 0.02
C ASN A 106 -19.50 -1.02 -0.68
N TRP A 107 -19.69 -0.90 -1.99
CA TRP A 107 -18.90 0.00 -2.83
C TRP A 107 -19.12 1.48 -2.50
N ASN A 108 -20.28 1.82 -1.93
CA ASN A 108 -20.57 3.15 -1.37
C ASN A 108 -19.57 3.61 -0.30
N LYS A 109 -18.96 2.70 0.44
CA LYS A 109 -17.92 3.03 1.42
C LYS A 109 -16.59 3.43 0.77
N PHE A 110 -16.39 3.07 -0.48
CA PHE A 110 -15.25 3.47 -1.32
C PHE A 110 -15.60 4.68 -2.22
N GLY A 111 -16.73 5.34 -1.96
CA GLY A 111 -17.19 6.50 -2.72
C GLY A 111 -17.88 6.16 -4.03
N PHE A 112 -18.18 4.89 -4.30
CA PHE A 112 -18.96 4.49 -5.47
C PHE A 112 -20.46 4.67 -5.23
N ASN A 113 -21.17 5.25 -6.19
CA ASN A 113 -22.62 5.39 -6.15
C ASN A 113 -23.26 4.18 -6.81
N ILE A 114 -23.90 3.34 -5.99
CA ILE A 114 -24.61 2.15 -6.48
C ILE A 114 -26.04 2.55 -6.86
N ILE A 115 -26.43 2.24 -8.09
CA ILE A 115 -27.77 2.40 -8.63
C ILE A 115 -28.33 0.99 -8.82
N GLU A 116 -29.25 0.60 -7.93
CA GLU A 116 -29.84 -0.74 -7.85
C GLU A 116 -31.07 -0.92 -8.75
N ASP A 117 -31.65 0.20 -9.23
CA ASP A 117 -32.87 0.25 -10.05
C ASP A 117 -32.55 -0.18 -11.50
N GLY A 118 -31.97 -1.36 -11.64
CA GLY A 118 -31.69 -1.98 -12.93
C GLY A 118 -32.99 -2.40 -13.59
N ILE A 119 -33.45 -1.59 -14.55
CA ILE A 119 -34.57 -1.94 -15.41
C ILE A 119 -34.22 -3.14 -16.30
N GLU A 120 -35.26 -3.87 -16.71
CA GLU A 120 -35.13 -5.04 -17.60
C GLU A 120 -35.15 -4.67 -19.09
N GLU A 121 -35.13 -3.36 -19.40
CA GLU A 121 -35.22 -2.81 -20.75
C GLU A 121 -33.83 -2.57 -21.34
N TYR A 122 -33.69 -2.77 -22.64
CA TYR A 122 -32.49 -2.50 -23.41
C TYR A 122 -32.40 -1.01 -23.81
N MET A 123 -33.54 -0.35 -24.03
CA MET A 123 -33.63 1.06 -24.42
C MET A 123 -34.18 1.92 -23.27
N TYR A 124 -33.42 2.94 -22.85
CA TYR A 124 -33.78 3.75 -21.68
C TYR A 124 -34.83 4.82 -22.00
N VAL A 125 -35.90 4.84 -21.22
CA VAL A 125 -36.90 5.92 -21.18
C VAL A 125 -36.35 7.17 -20.49
N VAL A 126 -36.59 8.35 -21.09
CA VAL A 126 -36.15 9.66 -20.59
C VAL A 126 -37.35 10.57 -20.39
N GLN A 127 -37.43 11.23 -19.23
CA GLN A 127 -38.48 12.20 -18.91
C GLN A 127 -38.58 13.29 -19.98
N ASP A 128 -39.81 13.65 -20.35
CA ASP A 128 -40.14 14.68 -21.34
C ASP A 128 -39.68 14.34 -22.78
N TYR A 129 -39.14 13.14 -23.02
CA TYR A 129 -38.81 12.61 -24.34
C TYR A 129 -39.84 11.56 -24.76
N LEU A 130 -40.26 11.57 -26.03
CA LEU A 130 -41.31 10.69 -26.57
C LEU A 130 -42.64 10.68 -25.78
N GLY A 131 -42.97 11.78 -25.08
CA GLY A 131 -44.22 11.89 -24.32
C GLY A 131 -44.20 11.22 -22.95
N GLU A 132 -43.05 10.77 -22.49
CA GLU A 132 -42.89 10.06 -21.21
C GLU A 132 -42.88 11.03 -20.02
N GLU A 133 -43.73 10.78 -19.03
CA GLU A 133 -43.88 11.68 -17.88
C GLU A 133 -42.66 11.65 -16.93
N ASN A 134 -41.91 10.54 -16.90
CA ASN A 134 -40.77 10.33 -16.01
C ASN A 134 -39.69 9.45 -16.67
N SER A 135 -38.41 9.70 -16.40
CA SER A 135 -37.34 8.76 -16.75
C SER A 135 -37.42 7.59 -15.78
N GLU A 136 -37.38 6.37 -16.30
CA GLU A 136 -37.56 5.16 -15.47
C GLU A 136 -36.32 4.80 -14.64
N THR A 137 -35.17 5.44 -14.88
CA THR A 137 -33.93 5.08 -14.18
C THR A 137 -33.28 6.21 -13.40
N ASP A 138 -32.84 5.86 -12.19
CA ASP A 138 -31.99 6.72 -11.36
C ASP A 138 -30.64 7.00 -12.06
N LEU A 139 -30.16 6.16 -12.98
CA LEU A 139 -28.95 6.39 -13.80
C LEU A 139 -29.10 7.57 -14.76
N VAL A 140 -30.12 7.53 -15.63
CA VAL A 140 -30.37 8.60 -16.61
C VAL A 140 -30.60 9.91 -15.88
N ASN A 141 -31.42 9.90 -14.83
CA ASN A 141 -31.69 11.08 -14.02
C ASN A 141 -30.41 11.68 -13.41
N ALA A 142 -29.50 10.84 -12.93
CA ALA A 142 -28.25 11.30 -12.32
C ALA A 142 -27.27 11.88 -13.35
N LEU A 143 -27.15 11.27 -14.54
CA LEU A 143 -26.34 11.79 -15.64
C LEU A 143 -26.92 13.11 -16.18
N TRP A 144 -28.24 13.13 -16.45
CA TRP A 144 -28.93 14.29 -16.99
C TRP A 144 -28.83 15.50 -16.07
N TYR A 145 -29.00 15.30 -14.76
CA TYR A 145 -28.85 16.37 -13.77
C TYR A 145 -27.46 17.01 -13.77
N GLN A 146 -26.41 16.22 -14.02
CA GLN A 146 -25.02 16.71 -14.03
C GLN A 146 -24.67 17.41 -15.35
N MET A 147 -25.28 17.00 -16.46
CA MET A 147 -24.99 17.52 -17.79
C MET A 147 -25.86 18.72 -18.18
N ASP A 148 -27.13 18.75 -17.77
CA ASP A 148 -28.11 19.83 -18.06
C ASP A 148 -27.85 21.06 -17.16
N SER A 149 -26.72 21.71 -17.43
CA SER A 149 -26.24 22.86 -16.66
C SER A 149 -27.19 24.06 -16.75
N ASN A 150 -27.85 24.25 -17.89
CA ASN A 150 -28.75 25.37 -18.16
C ASN A 150 -30.22 25.04 -17.82
N ASN A 151 -30.52 23.82 -17.40
CA ASN A 151 -31.87 23.34 -17.05
C ASN A 151 -32.86 23.47 -18.22
N SER A 152 -32.36 23.33 -19.44
CA SER A 152 -33.15 23.40 -20.68
C SER A 152 -33.93 22.13 -20.95
N LYS A 153 -33.64 21.04 -20.20
CA LYS A 153 -34.14 19.69 -20.45
C LYS A 153 -33.69 19.10 -21.79
N VAL A 154 -32.73 19.74 -22.46
CA VAL A 154 -32.13 19.28 -23.71
C VAL A 154 -30.62 19.28 -23.55
N ILE A 155 -29.99 18.11 -23.61
CA ILE A 155 -28.54 18.01 -23.58
C ILE A 155 -27.98 18.40 -24.94
N SER A 156 -27.36 19.57 -25.03
CA SER A 156 -26.65 20.00 -26.23
C SER A 156 -25.28 19.33 -26.36
N SER A 157 -24.73 19.26 -27.59
CA SER A 157 -23.35 18.80 -27.82
C SER A 157 -22.32 19.62 -27.04
N HIS A 158 -22.59 20.92 -26.82
CA HIS A 158 -21.76 21.79 -26.00
C HIS A 158 -21.75 21.38 -24.52
N GLU A 159 -22.91 21.03 -23.95
CA GLU A 159 -23.02 20.57 -22.57
C GLU A 159 -22.35 19.22 -22.34
N ILE A 160 -22.45 18.32 -23.34
CA ILE A 160 -21.69 17.07 -23.36
C ILE A 160 -20.19 17.35 -23.30
N ASP A 161 -19.68 18.18 -24.21
CA ASP A 161 -18.25 18.51 -24.28
C ASP A 161 -17.74 19.17 -22.98
N LEU A 162 -18.55 20.04 -22.36
CA LEU A 162 -18.23 20.66 -21.08
C LEU A 162 -18.19 19.64 -19.94
N ALA A 163 -19.20 18.76 -19.86
CA ALA A 163 -19.25 17.71 -18.86
C ALA A 163 -18.03 16.79 -18.98
N TYR A 164 -17.70 16.30 -20.17
CA TYR A 164 -16.53 15.43 -20.38
C TYR A 164 -15.19 16.09 -20.03
N ARG A 165 -15.08 17.42 -20.08
CA ARG A 165 -13.87 18.16 -19.67
C ARG A 165 -13.82 18.45 -18.18
N SER A 166 -14.93 18.31 -17.47
CA SER A 166 -15.01 18.50 -16.02
C SER A 166 -14.42 17.29 -15.29
N LYS A 167 -13.49 17.55 -14.37
CA LYS A 167 -12.94 16.51 -13.49
C LYS A 167 -13.98 16.01 -12.50
N GLU A 168 -14.90 16.88 -12.08
CA GLU A 168 -16.01 16.56 -11.19
C GLU A 168 -16.97 15.59 -11.86
N PHE A 169 -17.33 15.83 -13.12
CA PHE A 169 -18.15 14.91 -13.90
C PHE A 169 -17.43 13.59 -14.18
N GLN A 170 -16.15 13.64 -14.57
CA GLN A 170 -15.33 12.42 -14.75
C GLN A 170 -15.26 11.60 -13.46
N ASP A 171 -15.00 12.24 -12.31
CA ASP A 171 -14.97 11.57 -11.00
C ASP A 171 -16.33 10.96 -10.66
N PHE A 172 -17.42 11.70 -10.87
CA PHE A 172 -18.79 11.24 -10.68
C PHE A 172 -19.10 9.99 -11.51
N VAL A 173 -18.95 10.05 -12.84
CA VAL A 173 -19.27 8.92 -13.74
C VAL A 173 -18.36 7.72 -13.48
N SER A 174 -17.08 7.95 -13.17
CA SER A 174 -16.13 6.88 -12.87
C SER A 174 -16.45 6.08 -11.60
N LYS A 175 -17.29 6.64 -10.73
CA LYS A 175 -17.74 6.07 -9.46
C LYS A 175 -19.16 5.55 -9.50
N ILE A 176 -19.86 5.58 -10.63
CA ILE A 176 -21.19 4.97 -10.75
C ILE A 176 -21.05 3.46 -10.92
N VAL A 177 -21.90 2.73 -10.22
CA VAL A 177 -22.06 1.28 -10.32
C VAL A 177 -23.53 1.03 -10.59
N CYS A 178 -23.87 0.62 -11.80
CA CYS A 178 -25.25 0.40 -12.17
C CYS A 178 -25.53 -1.09 -12.26
N LYS A 179 -26.57 -1.54 -11.59
CA LYS A 179 -27.15 -2.84 -11.87
C LYS A 179 -27.97 -2.72 -13.15
N HIS A 180 -27.81 -3.63 -14.10
CA HIS A 180 -28.64 -3.68 -15.29
C HIS A 180 -28.81 -5.13 -15.74
N LYS A 181 -29.81 -5.38 -16.59
CA LYS A 181 -29.98 -6.68 -17.22
C LYS A 181 -28.82 -6.93 -18.17
N ASN A 182 -28.23 -8.12 -18.08
CA ASN A 182 -27.06 -8.46 -18.89
C ASN A 182 -27.45 -8.71 -20.35
N GLU A 183 -26.51 -8.49 -21.25
CA GLU A 183 -26.73 -8.53 -22.70
C GLU A 183 -27.12 -9.94 -23.19
N TRP A 184 -26.74 -11.00 -22.47
CA TRP A 184 -27.05 -12.38 -22.83
C TRP A 184 -28.32 -12.96 -22.19
N SER A 185 -29.05 -12.17 -21.39
CA SER A 185 -30.35 -12.57 -20.80
C SER A 185 -31.55 -12.00 -21.55
N TYR A 186 -31.31 -11.11 -22.52
CA TYR A 186 -32.35 -10.67 -23.44
C TYR A 186 -32.75 -11.81 -24.37
N THR A 187 -34.01 -11.76 -24.82
CA THR A 187 -34.50 -12.59 -25.92
C THR A 187 -34.75 -11.71 -27.14
N PRO A 188 -34.67 -12.26 -28.37
CA PRO A 188 -34.98 -11.50 -29.58
C PRO A 188 -36.36 -10.83 -29.53
N SER A 189 -37.36 -11.55 -29.00
CA SER A 189 -38.73 -11.06 -28.85
C SER A 189 -38.86 -9.89 -27.86
N GLN A 190 -38.07 -9.87 -26.77
CA GLN A 190 -38.05 -8.73 -25.85
C GLN A 190 -37.53 -7.46 -26.54
N ILE A 191 -36.39 -7.56 -27.23
CA ILE A 191 -35.82 -6.42 -27.98
C ILE A 191 -36.79 -5.97 -29.08
N ARG A 192 -37.42 -6.91 -29.80
CA ARG A 192 -38.45 -6.59 -30.81
C ARG A 192 -39.58 -5.76 -30.21
N THR A 193 -40.06 -6.13 -29.03
CA THR A 193 -41.17 -5.45 -28.34
C THR A 193 -40.78 -4.02 -27.95
N GLU A 194 -39.57 -3.83 -27.40
CA GLU A 194 -39.09 -2.49 -27.05
C GLU A 194 -38.95 -1.59 -28.29
N VAL A 195 -38.34 -2.09 -29.37
CA VAL A 195 -38.19 -1.35 -30.63
C VAL A 195 -39.54 -1.02 -31.25
N ALA A 196 -40.53 -1.91 -31.13
CA ALA A 196 -41.88 -1.66 -31.62
C ALA A 196 -42.51 -0.41 -30.98
N GLY A 197 -42.29 -0.20 -29.68
CA GLY A 197 -42.76 0.99 -28.96
C GLY A 197 -42.20 2.30 -29.53
N PHE A 198 -40.92 2.32 -29.93
CA PHE A 198 -40.32 3.49 -30.59
C PHE A 198 -40.95 3.77 -31.95
N TYR A 199 -41.16 2.74 -32.77
CA TYR A 199 -41.86 2.89 -34.04
C TYR A 199 -43.28 3.39 -33.84
N ASP A 200 -44.01 2.85 -32.86
CA ASP A 200 -45.39 3.25 -32.55
C ASP A 200 -45.48 4.73 -32.20
N TYR A 201 -44.54 5.26 -31.43
CA TYR A 201 -44.48 6.69 -31.14
C TYR A 201 -44.35 7.52 -32.43
N PHE A 202 -43.34 7.24 -33.26
CA PHE A 202 -43.09 8.04 -34.47
C PHE A 202 -44.21 7.90 -35.50
N ILE A 203 -44.84 6.73 -35.61
CA ILE A 203 -46.02 6.51 -36.45
C ILE A 203 -47.20 7.35 -35.96
N ASN A 204 -47.40 7.43 -34.64
CA ASN A 204 -48.48 8.22 -34.04
C ASN A 204 -48.31 9.74 -34.24
N GLU A 205 -47.08 10.22 -34.47
CA GLU A 205 -46.82 11.62 -34.85
C GLU A 205 -47.10 11.90 -36.34
N GLN A 206 -47.21 10.88 -37.20
CA GLN A 206 -47.51 11.07 -38.61
C GLN A 206 -48.99 11.41 -38.87
N PRO A 207 -49.31 12.07 -40.00
CA PRO A 207 -50.69 12.28 -40.42
C PRO A 207 -51.45 10.95 -40.54
N LYS A 208 -52.72 10.92 -40.11
CA LYS A 208 -53.54 9.70 -40.03
C LYS A 208 -53.60 8.89 -41.34
N GLU A 209 -53.51 9.55 -42.48
CA GLU A 209 -53.54 8.92 -43.81
C GLU A 209 -52.32 8.04 -44.12
N TYR A 210 -51.16 8.29 -43.48
CA TYR A 210 -49.94 7.51 -43.69
C TYR A 210 -49.72 6.43 -42.64
N ARG A 211 -50.38 6.49 -41.48
CA ARG A 211 -50.11 5.60 -40.34
C ARG A 211 -50.22 4.12 -40.69
N GLY A 212 -51.29 3.71 -41.40
CA GLY A 212 -51.50 2.31 -41.76
C GLY A 212 -50.41 1.76 -42.70
N ALA A 213 -49.94 2.56 -43.66
CA ALA A 213 -48.88 2.13 -44.59
C ALA A 213 -47.52 2.03 -43.89
N ILE A 214 -47.25 2.91 -42.92
CA ILE A 214 -45.99 2.87 -42.15
C ILE A 214 -46.01 1.71 -41.13
N ASP A 215 -47.17 1.41 -40.55
CA ASP A 215 -47.35 0.28 -39.63
C ASP A 215 -47.12 -1.08 -40.34
N GLU A 216 -47.52 -1.22 -41.60
CA GLU A 216 -47.18 -2.41 -42.40
C GLU A 216 -45.67 -2.54 -42.66
N LEU A 217 -44.96 -1.43 -42.89
CA LEU A 217 -43.50 -1.44 -43.07
C LEU A 217 -42.75 -1.75 -41.77
N LYS A 218 -43.28 -1.27 -40.63
CA LYS A 218 -42.73 -1.52 -39.29
C LYS A 218 -42.58 -3.02 -39.00
N GLU A 219 -43.59 -3.84 -39.32
CA GLU A 219 -43.52 -5.28 -39.03
C GLU A 219 -42.40 -5.98 -39.80
N GLY A 220 -42.15 -5.59 -41.06
CA GLY A 220 -41.03 -6.13 -41.84
C GLY A 220 -39.66 -5.76 -41.27
N GLU A 221 -39.50 -4.52 -40.80
CA GLU A 221 -38.28 -4.07 -40.12
C GLU A 221 -38.08 -4.75 -38.77
N LEU A 222 -39.15 -4.95 -37.98
CA LEU A 222 -39.09 -5.65 -36.71
C LEU A 222 -38.66 -7.12 -36.87
N ASP A 223 -39.15 -7.80 -37.90
CA ASP A 223 -38.74 -9.18 -38.20
C ASP A 223 -37.25 -9.24 -38.62
N ALA A 224 -36.78 -8.27 -39.39
CA ALA A 224 -35.37 -8.16 -39.78
C ALA A 224 -34.46 -7.91 -38.56
N ILE A 225 -34.87 -7.01 -37.65
CA ILE A 225 -34.17 -6.72 -36.39
C ILE A 225 -34.14 -7.95 -35.50
N GLU A 226 -35.26 -8.66 -35.33
CA GLU A 226 -35.33 -9.86 -34.50
C GLU A 226 -34.35 -10.95 -35.00
N GLU A 227 -34.30 -11.17 -36.31
CA GLU A 227 -33.38 -12.13 -36.92
C GLU A 227 -31.91 -11.68 -36.80
N GLN A 228 -31.63 -10.37 -36.87
CA GLN A 228 -30.29 -9.83 -36.62
C GLN A 228 -29.87 -10.04 -35.15
N VAL A 229 -30.74 -9.72 -34.19
CA VAL A 229 -30.49 -9.91 -32.76
C VAL A 229 -30.21 -11.39 -32.46
N LYS A 230 -31.01 -12.30 -33.02
CA LYS A 230 -30.82 -13.74 -32.89
C LYS A 230 -29.44 -14.21 -33.35
N LYS A 231 -28.91 -13.64 -34.44
CA LYS A 231 -27.56 -13.96 -34.94
C LYS A 231 -26.44 -13.40 -34.04
N LEU A 232 -26.69 -12.31 -33.33
CA LEU A 232 -25.74 -11.71 -32.38
C LEU A 232 -25.76 -12.39 -31.00
N MET A 233 -26.80 -13.18 -30.68
CA MET A 233 -26.93 -13.92 -29.43
C MET A 233 -26.21 -15.29 -29.46
N PHE A 234 -24.92 -15.30 -29.81
CA PHE A 234 -24.10 -16.52 -29.94
C PHE A 234 -23.49 -17.00 -28.61
N TRP A 235 -24.01 -16.53 -27.46
CA TRP A 235 -23.38 -16.72 -26.15
C TRP A 235 -23.33 -18.19 -25.70
N GLU A 236 -24.38 -18.97 -25.98
CA GLU A 236 -24.39 -20.42 -25.72
C GLU A 236 -23.30 -21.14 -26.55
N GLU A 237 -23.13 -20.75 -27.81
CA GLU A 237 -22.06 -21.28 -28.66
C GLU A 237 -20.68 -20.87 -28.12
N ALA A 238 -20.51 -19.61 -27.70
CA ALA A 238 -19.26 -19.11 -27.15
C ALA A 238 -18.86 -19.77 -25.83
N SER A 239 -19.83 -20.09 -24.96
CA SER A 239 -19.59 -20.75 -23.66
C SER A 239 -19.12 -22.20 -23.80
N SER A 240 -19.51 -22.86 -24.90
CA SER A 240 -19.07 -24.22 -25.21
C SER A 240 -17.63 -24.31 -25.74
N LYS A 241 -16.98 -23.19 -26.09
CA LYS A 241 -15.64 -23.15 -26.69
C LYS A 241 -14.54 -22.90 -25.65
N THR A 242 -13.40 -23.57 -25.82
CA THR A 242 -12.19 -23.35 -25.00
C THR A 242 -11.54 -22.01 -25.34
N TYR A 243 -11.15 -21.24 -24.31
CA TYR A 243 -10.46 -19.97 -24.48
C TYR A 243 -8.95 -20.19 -24.64
N ASN A 244 -8.39 -19.76 -25.76
CA ASN A 244 -6.94 -19.59 -25.93
C ASN A 244 -6.64 -18.10 -25.83
N PRO A 245 -5.99 -17.61 -24.74
CA PRO A 245 -5.55 -16.23 -24.69
C PRO A 245 -4.58 -15.96 -25.86
N PRO A 246 -4.70 -14.81 -26.55
CA PRO A 246 -3.67 -14.37 -27.49
C PRO A 246 -2.32 -14.33 -26.78
N GLN A 247 -1.26 -14.75 -27.48
CA GLN A 247 0.10 -14.50 -27.00
C GLN A 247 0.28 -13.00 -26.78
N PRO A 248 0.94 -12.57 -25.69
CA PRO A 248 1.15 -11.15 -25.43
C PRO A 248 1.83 -10.52 -26.66
N GLU A 249 1.18 -9.50 -27.24
CA GLU A 249 1.80 -8.72 -28.31
C GLU A 249 3.10 -8.10 -27.78
N PRO A 250 4.18 -8.07 -28.59
CA PRO A 250 5.39 -7.35 -28.23
C PRO A 250 5.02 -5.89 -27.92
N GLU A 251 5.63 -5.34 -26.86
CA GLU A 251 5.35 -3.98 -26.40
C GLU A 251 5.33 -2.99 -27.59
N PRO A 252 4.24 -2.22 -27.74
CA PRO A 252 4.16 -1.25 -28.82
C PRO A 252 5.28 -0.23 -28.64
N GLN A 253 6.18 -0.16 -29.63
CA GLN A 253 7.19 0.89 -29.69
C GLN A 253 6.47 2.25 -29.59
N ALA A 254 6.93 3.09 -28.65
CA ALA A 254 6.35 4.38 -28.38
C ALA A 254 6.35 5.27 -29.64
N THR A 255 5.28 5.23 -30.42
CA THR A 255 5.02 6.23 -31.45
C THR A 255 4.32 7.41 -30.79
N ASN A 256 5.02 8.55 -30.76
CA ASN A 256 4.45 9.86 -30.46
C ASN A 256 3.32 10.18 -31.46
N LYS A 257 2.08 9.81 -31.13
CA LYS A 257 0.88 10.42 -31.69
C LYS A 257 -0.12 10.61 -30.57
N ASN A 258 -0.30 11.88 -30.17
CA ASN A 258 -1.49 12.32 -29.45
C ASN A 258 -2.70 12.06 -30.35
N SER A 259 -3.37 10.92 -30.22
CA SER A 259 -4.73 10.74 -30.69
C SER A 259 -5.65 10.84 -29.49
N ALA A 260 -6.43 11.92 -29.43
CA ALA A 260 -7.60 11.96 -28.58
C ALA A 260 -8.49 10.74 -28.90
N LEU A 261 -8.97 10.06 -27.85
CA LEU A 261 -10.04 9.07 -27.97
C LEU A 261 -11.26 9.76 -28.58
N ASP A 262 -11.51 9.54 -29.86
CA ASP A 262 -12.72 10.02 -30.55
C ASP A 262 -13.85 9.02 -30.28
N PHE A 263 -14.70 9.33 -29.30
CA PHE A 263 -15.97 8.65 -29.06
C PHE A 263 -17.05 9.34 -29.92
N ARG A 264 -16.95 9.22 -31.25
CA ARG A 264 -18.05 9.50 -32.18
C ARG A 264 -18.63 8.20 -32.71
N GLY A 265 -19.36 7.51 -31.84
CA GLY A 265 -20.30 6.47 -32.25
C GLY A 265 -21.69 7.09 -32.41
N GLY A 266 -22.18 7.19 -33.64
CA GLY A 266 -23.60 7.39 -33.95
C GLY A 266 -24.01 8.83 -34.29
N ILE A 267 -23.73 9.27 -35.51
CA ILE A 267 -24.65 10.14 -36.24
C ILE A 267 -24.87 9.49 -37.60
N VAL A 268 -26.09 9.00 -37.82
CA VAL A 268 -26.57 8.61 -39.15
C VAL A 268 -26.79 9.92 -39.90
N GLU A 269 -25.94 10.22 -40.88
CA GLU A 269 -26.29 11.14 -41.96
C GLU A 269 -26.49 10.32 -43.23
N GLU A 270 -27.60 10.61 -43.92
CA GLU A 270 -28.09 9.94 -45.13
C GLU A 270 -27.09 9.90 -46.30
N PRO A 271 -27.26 8.95 -47.24
CA PRO A 271 -26.22 8.60 -48.20
C PRO A 271 -26.20 9.57 -49.39
N THR A 272 -25.02 10.11 -49.69
CA THR A 272 -24.77 10.68 -51.03
C THR A 272 -23.52 10.06 -51.67
N ASN A 273 -23.81 9.18 -52.62
CA ASN A 273 -23.09 8.81 -53.84
C ASN A 273 -21.58 8.48 -53.79
N LEU A 274 -21.29 7.23 -54.14
CA LEU A 274 -20.02 6.74 -54.68
C LEU A 274 -19.48 7.63 -55.84
N PRO A 275 -18.16 7.60 -56.07
CA PRO A 275 -17.70 6.77 -57.19
C PRO A 275 -16.47 5.89 -56.91
N THR A 276 -16.51 4.76 -57.60
CA THR A 276 -15.54 3.69 -57.83
C THR A 276 -14.17 4.13 -58.38
N SER A 277 -13.09 3.44 -57.99
CA SER A 277 -12.23 2.70 -58.96
C SER A 277 -11.17 1.80 -58.30
N ASN A 278 -11.05 0.59 -58.84
CA ASN A 278 -9.95 -0.39 -58.72
C ASN A 278 -8.57 0.26 -58.95
N THR A 279 -7.42 -0.20 -58.43
CA THR A 279 -6.66 -1.45 -58.68
C THR A 279 -5.33 -1.37 -57.88
N PRO A 280 -4.63 -2.47 -57.53
CA PRO A 280 -3.47 -2.45 -56.62
C PRO A 280 -2.11 -2.38 -57.35
N GLU A 281 -1.14 -1.68 -56.74
CA GLU A 281 0.26 -1.70 -57.18
C GLU A 281 1.19 -2.35 -56.15
N THR A 282 1.93 -3.32 -56.70
CA THR A 282 3.06 -4.10 -56.22
C THR A 282 4.30 -3.29 -55.89
N THR A 283 5.18 -3.84 -55.02
CA THR A 283 6.67 -3.82 -54.98
C THR A 283 7.15 -3.63 -53.54
N GLU A 284 8.25 -4.17 -53.05
CA GLU A 284 9.16 -5.25 -53.44
C GLU A 284 9.95 -5.60 -52.17
N THR A 285 10.40 -6.85 -52.09
CA THR A 285 11.20 -7.40 -51.01
C THR A 285 12.67 -7.06 -51.21
N HIS A 286 13.35 -6.54 -50.18
CA HIS A 286 14.81 -6.68 -50.06
C HIS A 286 15.22 -7.00 -48.62
N LYS A 287 15.77 -8.22 -48.47
CA LYS A 287 16.49 -8.72 -47.30
C LYS A 287 17.84 -8.03 -47.17
N ILE A 288 18.27 -7.71 -45.95
CA ILE A 288 19.67 -7.88 -45.52
C ILE A 288 19.68 -8.45 -44.09
N GLU A 289 20.48 -9.50 -43.94
CA GLU A 289 20.72 -10.34 -42.77
C GLU A 289 21.43 -9.60 -41.63
N GLN A 290 21.10 -9.96 -40.39
CA GLN A 290 22.09 -9.98 -39.30
C GLN A 290 21.98 -11.30 -38.52
N THR A 291 23.07 -12.05 -38.65
CA THR A 291 23.46 -13.26 -37.93
C THR A 291 23.53 -13.03 -36.43
N SER A 292 22.88 -13.92 -35.65
CA SER A 292 23.18 -14.11 -34.23
C SER A 292 23.58 -15.56 -33.98
N GLU A 293 24.77 -15.72 -33.41
CA GLU A 293 25.37 -16.98 -33.01
C GLU A 293 24.59 -17.59 -31.82
N LYS A 294 24.29 -18.89 -31.94
CA LYS A 294 23.80 -19.72 -30.85
C LYS A 294 24.87 -19.88 -29.77
N SER A 295 24.48 -19.68 -28.53
CA SER A 295 25.13 -20.28 -27.35
C SER A 295 24.03 -20.96 -26.54
N GLU A 296 24.01 -22.29 -26.64
CA GLU A 296 23.13 -23.19 -25.89
C GLU A 296 23.53 -23.22 -24.41
N THR A 297 22.58 -22.98 -23.52
CA THR A 297 22.61 -23.52 -22.16
C THR A 297 21.26 -24.15 -21.88
N SER A 298 21.30 -25.46 -21.69
CA SER A 298 20.19 -26.36 -21.40
C SER A 298 19.57 -26.06 -20.03
N GLU A 299 18.30 -25.67 -20.02
CA GLU A 299 17.44 -25.76 -18.84
C GLU A 299 16.45 -26.90 -19.04
N THR A 300 16.49 -27.87 -18.13
CA THR A 300 15.55 -28.98 -18.02
C THR A 300 14.13 -28.45 -17.76
N GLU A 301 13.26 -28.59 -18.75
CA GLU A 301 11.81 -28.34 -18.61
C GLU A 301 11.19 -29.31 -17.60
N VAL A 302 10.67 -28.77 -16.50
CA VAL A 302 9.68 -29.46 -15.69
C VAL A 302 8.32 -29.17 -16.33
N ASN A 303 7.74 -30.22 -16.92
CA ASN A 303 6.46 -30.19 -17.61
C ASN A 303 5.32 -30.17 -16.56
N GLU A 304 4.92 -28.98 -16.12
CA GLU A 304 3.62 -28.79 -15.47
C GLU A 304 2.62 -28.35 -16.56
N GLN A 305 1.76 -29.28 -16.99
CA GLN A 305 0.61 -28.96 -17.82
C GLN A 305 -0.38 -28.11 -16.99
N GLU A 306 -0.36 -26.78 -17.18
CA GLU A 306 -1.42 -25.91 -16.68
C GLU A 306 -2.76 -26.30 -17.32
N GLU A 307 -3.71 -26.77 -16.50
CA GLU A 307 -5.10 -26.96 -16.89
C GLU A 307 -5.72 -25.60 -17.28
N LYS A 308 -6.06 -25.44 -18.56
CA LYS A 308 -6.69 -24.22 -19.07
C LYS A 308 -8.10 -24.07 -18.49
N LEU A 309 -8.34 -22.99 -17.75
CA LEU A 309 -9.64 -22.69 -17.14
C LEU A 309 -10.74 -22.45 -18.21
N PRO A 310 -11.96 -22.98 -18.01
CA PRO A 310 -13.08 -22.79 -18.93
C PRO A 310 -13.61 -21.34 -18.93
N ARG A 311 -14.27 -20.94 -20.01
CA ARG A 311 -14.95 -19.64 -20.11
C ARG A 311 -16.20 -19.64 -19.22
N VAL A 312 -16.28 -18.71 -18.27
CA VAL A 312 -17.41 -18.59 -17.33
C VAL A 312 -18.24 -17.34 -17.69
N PHE A 313 -19.54 -17.54 -17.94
CA PHE A 313 -20.52 -16.46 -18.08
C PHE A 313 -21.37 -16.33 -16.81
N PRO A 314 -21.80 -15.12 -16.43
CA PRO A 314 -22.76 -14.90 -15.35
C PRO A 314 -24.05 -15.68 -15.54
N ASN A 315 -24.51 -16.35 -14.47
CA ASN A 315 -25.71 -17.18 -14.45
C ASN A 315 -26.98 -16.46 -13.95
N THR A 316 -26.87 -15.17 -13.65
CA THR A 316 -27.98 -14.31 -13.22
C THR A 316 -28.42 -13.41 -14.37
N PRO A 317 -29.70 -13.01 -14.48
CA PRO A 317 -30.17 -12.12 -15.55
C PRO A 317 -29.63 -10.68 -15.45
N ASN A 318 -29.18 -10.24 -14.27
CA ASN A 318 -28.63 -8.91 -14.07
C ASN A 318 -27.17 -8.97 -13.63
N VAL A 319 -26.41 -7.92 -13.95
CA VAL A 319 -25.01 -7.71 -13.59
C VAL A 319 -24.79 -6.28 -13.08
N TYR A 320 -23.75 -6.09 -12.28
CA TYR A 320 -23.26 -4.76 -11.93
C TYR A 320 -22.22 -4.32 -12.94
N HIS A 321 -22.46 -3.17 -13.57
CA HIS A 321 -21.55 -2.51 -14.48
C HIS A 321 -20.88 -1.34 -13.78
N PHE A 322 -19.58 -1.19 -14.01
CA PHE A 322 -18.77 -0.10 -13.47
C PHE A 322 -17.58 0.17 -14.38
N HIS A 323 -16.94 1.33 -14.22
CA HIS A 323 -15.76 1.67 -15.01
C HIS A 323 -14.53 0.88 -14.51
N PRO A 324 -13.98 -0.09 -15.28
CA PRO A 324 -12.98 -1.04 -14.78
C PRO A 324 -11.63 -0.37 -14.46
N ILE A 325 -11.18 0.56 -15.31
CA ILE A 325 -9.91 1.29 -15.09
C ILE A 325 -10.00 2.18 -13.85
N ALA A 326 -11.12 2.91 -13.68
CA ALA A 326 -11.34 3.73 -12.51
C ALA A 326 -11.36 2.89 -11.22
N PHE A 327 -12.04 1.76 -11.25
CA PHE A 327 -12.04 0.80 -10.15
C PHE A 327 -10.63 0.30 -9.82
N VAL A 328 -9.88 -0.17 -10.82
CA VAL A 328 -8.51 -0.66 -10.63
C VAL A 328 -7.60 0.46 -10.11
N ASN A 329 -7.68 1.67 -10.65
CA ASN A 329 -6.88 2.81 -10.18
C ASN A 329 -7.25 3.20 -8.75
N HIS A 330 -8.53 3.18 -8.40
CA HIS A 330 -8.99 3.41 -7.04
C HIS A 330 -8.44 2.35 -6.08
N MET A 331 -8.49 1.07 -6.47
CA MET A 331 -7.92 -0.03 -5.67
C MET A 331 -6.39 0.06 -5.56
N LYS A 332 -5.69 0.50 -6.61
CA LYS A 332 -4.24 0.77 -6.56
C LYS A 332 -3.88 1.86 -5.56
N LEU A 333 -4.72 2.89 -5.43
CA LEU A 333 -4.55 3.96 -4.44
C LEU A 333 -4.82 3.49 -3.01
N ILE A 334 -5.75 2.56 -2.81
CA ILE A 334 -6.10 2.00 -1.49
C ILE A 334 -5.04 1.02 -0.99
N PHE A 335 -4.55 0.12 -1.85
CA PHE A 335 -3.72 -1.01 -1.41
C PHE A 335 -2.21 -0.79 -1.58
N GLY A 336 -1.79 0.35 -2.14
CA GLY A 336 -0.39 0.66 -2.41
C GLY A 336 0.17 -0.19 -3.55
N MET A 337 0.59 0.45 -4.63
CA MET A 337 1.25 -0.25 -5.74
C MET A 337 2.47 -1.03 -5.22
N GLY A 338 2.51 -2.34 -5.49
CA GLY A 338 3.78 -2.96 -5.86
C GLY A 338 4.21 -2.31 -7.17
N GLY A 339 4.98 -1.22 -7.07
CA GLY A 339 5.54 -0.53 -8.23
C GLY A 339 6.53 -1.42 -8.96
N ASP A 340 6.80 -1.07 -10.22
CA ASP A 340 7.85 -1.67 -11.04
C ASP A 340 9.12 -1.88 -10.20
N CYS A 341 9.45 -3.15 -9.96
CA CYS A 341 10.57 -3.50 -9.10
C CYS A 341 11.87 -3.21 -9.86
N GLU A 342 12.57 -2.15 -9.44
CA GLU A 342 13.95 -1.90 -9.84
C GLU A 342 14.92 -2.47 -8.80
N SER A 343 16.07 -2.95 -9.29
CA SER A 343 17.06 -3.62 -8.44
C SER A 343 18.07 -2.63 -7.87
N LEU A 344 18.08 -2.47 -6.54
CA LEU A 344 19.01 -1.62 -5.82
C LEU A 344 20.08 -2.46 -5.11
N ILE A 345 21.30 -1.93 -5.03
CA ILE A 345 22.29 -2.44 -4.09
C ILE A 345 21.74 -2.33 -2.66
N TRP A 346 22.10 -3.28 -1.80
CA TRP A 346 21.48 -3.42 -0.47
C TRP A 346 19.96 -3.68 -0.47
N GLY A 347 19.32 -3.86 -1.64
CA GLY A 347 17.88 -4.03 -1.73
C GLY A 347 17.33 -5.22 -0.93
N LYS A 348 18.10 -6.29 -0.75
CA LYS A 348 17.74 -7.46 0.10
C LYS A 348 17.66 -7.13 1.60
N LYS A 349 18.15 -5.97 2.04
CA LYS A 349 18.13 -5.56 3.46
C LYS A 349 16.89 -4.77 3.86
N VAL A 350 16.02 -4.43 2.90
CA VAL A 350 14.89 -3.52 3.09
C VAL A 350 13.64 -4.04 2.40
N SER A 351 12.48 -3.51 2.75
CA SER A 351 11.19 -3.89 2.15
C SER A 351 11.03 -3.37 0.72
N CYS A 352 10.07 -3.92 -0.02
CA CYS A 352 9.68 -3.41 -1.35
C CYS A 352 9.28 -1.93 -1.31
N GLN A 353 8.45 -1.56 -0.34
CA GLN A 353 7.96 -0.18 -0.16
C GLN A 353 9.11 0.78 0.13
N PHE A 354 10.11 0.34 0.90
CA PHE A 354 11.30 1.14 1.15
C PHE A 354 12.07 1.41 -0.14
N ARG A 355 12.32 0.37 -0.96
CA ARG A 355 13.02 0.52 -2.24
C ARG A 355 12.28 1.45 -3.19
N ASP A 356 10.98 1.23 -3.37
CA ASP A 356 10.11 2.07 -4.21
C ASP A 356 10.15 3.53 -3.77
N LYS A 357 10.04 3.80 -2.45
CA LYS A 357 10.13 5.16 -1.92
C LYS A 357 11.50 5.80 -2.16
N VAL A 358 12.59 5.06 -2.00
CA VAL A 358 13.95 5.56 -2.31
C VAL A 358 14.09 5.90 -3.80
N ILE A 359 13.57 5.07 -4.70
CA ILE A 359 13.60 5.32 -6.15
C ILE A 359 12.79 6.57 -6.49
N LYS A 360 11.58 6.72 -5.94
CA LYS A 360 10.72 7.90 -6.13
C LYS A 360 11.38 9.18 -5.62
N ILE A 361 12.06 9.12 -4.47
CA ILE A 361 12.85 10.24 -3.94
C ILE A 361 13.96 10.59 -4.94
N ALA A 362 14.68 9.58 -5.45
CA ALA A 362 15.77 9.80 -6.38
C ALA A 362 15.30 10.38 -7.72
N GLU A 363 14.19 9.88 -8.26
CA GLU A 363 13.53 10.40 -9.46
C GLU A 363 13.08 11.85 -9.26
N LYS A 364 12.43 12.16 -8.13
CA LYS A 364 11.96 13.52 -7.84
C LYS A 364 13.09 14.54 -7.69
N LEU A 365 14.22 14.12 -7.14
CA LEU A 365 15.35 15.01 -6.87
C LEU A 365 16.34 15.11 -8.04
N TRP A 366 16.52 14.05 -8.83
CA TRP A 366 17.54 14.02 -9.90
C TRP A 366 17.02 13.63 -11.29
N GLY A 367 15.73 13.30 -11.40
CA GLY A 367 15.08 12.95 -12.66
C GLY A 367 15.19 11.46 -13.00
N GLU A 368 14.37 11.06 -13.97
CA GLU A 368 14.23 9.67 -14.44
C GLU A 368 15.58 9.04 -14.83
N GLY A 369 16.41 9.75 -15.60
CA GLY A 369 17.68 9.23 -16.10
C GLY A 369 18.75 8.95 -15.03
N LYS A 370 18.61 9.48 -13.81
CA LYS A 370 19.56 9.28 -12.70
C LYS A 370 18.97 8.57 -11.49
N LYS A 371 17.69 8.19 -11.52
CA LYS A 371 16.99 7.68 -10.33
C LYS A 371 17.66 6.44 -9.72
N ILE A 372 18.12 5.49 -10.54
CA ILE A 372 18.73 4.25 -10.05
C ILE A 372 20.13 4.49 -9.48
N GLU A 373 20.94 5.32 -10.13
CA GLU A 373 22.26 5.70 -9.63
C GLU A 373 22.15 6.40 -8.27
N MET A 374 21.26 7.40 -8.17
CA MET A 374 21.10 8.19 -6.95
C MET A 374 20.39 7.41 -5.83
N ALA A 375 19.47 6.51 -6.17
CA ALA A 375 18.91 5.55 -5.23
C ALA A 375 20.00 4.63 -4.65
N ASN A 376 20.90 4.11 -5.48
CA ASN A 376 22.03 3.30 -5.01
C ASN A 376 23.01 4.11 -4.14
N ASN A 377 23.22 5.39 -4.45
CA ASN A 377 24.00 6.30 -3.60
C ASN A 377 23.33 6.46 -2.23
N LEU A 378 22.01 6.68 -2.17
CA LEU A 378 21.25 6.72 -0.91
C LEU A 378 21.39 5.41 -0.13
N MET A 379 21.22 4.25 -0.78
CA MET A 379 21.36 2.94 -0.14
C MET A 379 22.75 2.72 0.45
N ALA A 380 23.81 3.15 -0.23
CA ALA A 380 25.17 3.07 0.29
C ALA A 380 25.41 4.01 1.48
N VAL A 381 24.86 5.23 1.45
CA VAL A 381 24.89 6.15 2.60
C VAL A 381 24.16 5.54 3.80
N PHE A 382 22.96 4.98 3.60
CA PHE A 382 22.21 4.34 4.67
C PHE A 382 22.98 3.17 5.28
N ALA A 383 23.63 2.35 4.45
CA ALA A 383 24.47 1.26 4.92
C ALA A 383 25.65 1.76 5.75
N TRP A 384 26.30 2.86 5.37
CA TRP A 384 27.37 3.45 6.17
C TRP A 384 26.84 3.97 7.52
N GLU A 385 25.85 4.85 7.45
CA GLU A 385 25.36 5.64 8.59
C GLU A 385 24.60 4.78 9.62
N SER A 386 23.94 3.70 9.19
CA SER A 386 23.23 2.75 10.06
C SER A 386 24.04 1.48 10.39
N GLY A 387 25.32 1.42 10.03
CA GLY A 387 26.14 0.22 10.21
C GLY A 387 25.60 -1.03 9.48
N GLY A 388 24.96 -0.84 8.33
CA GLY A 388 24.40 -1.88 7.47
C GLY A 388 23.04 -2.42 7.90
N THR A 389 22.40 -1.81 8.90
CA THR A 389 21.13 -2.29 9.46
C THR A 389 19.89 -1.69 8.81
N PHE A 390 20.02 -0.52 8.16
CA PHE A 390 18.91 0.24 7.60
C PHE A 390 17.83 0.61 8.63
N LYS A 391 18.17 0.59 9.93
CA LYS A 391 17.21 0.85 11.00
C LYS A 391 17.04 2.37 11.21
N PRO A 392 15.79 2.87 11.28
CA PRO A 392 15.52 4.30 11.52
C PRO A 392 15.89 4.72 12.95
N ASP A 393 16.06 3.76 13.87
CA ASP A 393 16.35 4.00 15.27
C ASP A 393 17.84 3.85 15.63
N ALA A 394 18.71 3.62 14.64
CA ALA A 394 20.14 3.37 14.83
C ALA A 394 20.85 4.56 15.52
N PRO A 395 21.42 4.37 16.73
CA PRO A 395 22.13 5.44 17.44
C PRO A 395 23.59 5.54 17.00
N ASN A 396 24.10 6.78 16.97
CA ASN A 396 25.48 7.05 16.58
C ASN A 396 26.53 6.47 17.52
N LEU A 397 27.55 5.81 16.98
CA LEU A 397 28.64 5.20 17.76
C LEU A 397 29.53 6.20 18.50
N ALA A 398 29.62 7.45 18.03
CA ALA A 398 30.31 8.54 18.72
C ALA A 398 29.43 9.20 19.80
N ASN A 399 28.23 8.65 20.08
CA ASN A 399 27.31 9.10 21.11
C ASN A 399 26.87 10.57 20.94
N SER A 400 26.72 11.02 19.70
CA SER A 400 26.33 12.40 19.33
C SER A 400 24.84 12.68 19.49
N ALA A 401 24.04 11.68 19.87
CA ALA A 401 22.58 11.67 19.77
C ALA A 401 22.02 11.69 18.34
N ALA A 402 22.85 11.53 17.31
CA ALA A 402 22.36 11.36 15.94
C ALA A 402 21.64 10.01 15.76
N THR A 403 20.60 10.00 14.92
CA THR A 403 19.65 8.89 14.81
C THR A 403 19.39 8.51 13.36
N GLY A 404 19.30 7.21 13.07
CA GLY A 404 18.63 6.68 11.89
C GLY A 404 19.45 6.62 10.61
N LEU A 405 18.73 6.57 9.48
CA LEU A 405 19.22 6.22 8.14
C LEU A 405 20.39 7.08 7.67
N ILE A 406 20.38 8.39 7.99
CA ILE A 406 21.47 9.32 7.65
C ILE A 406 22.07 9.97 8.89
N GLN A 407 21.87 9.36 10.06
CA GLN A 407 22.32 9.90 11.35
C GLN A 407 21.92 11.37 11.52
N PHE A 408 20.60 11.64 11.54
CA PHE A 408 20.06 12.98 11.73
C PHE A 408 20.60 13.59 13.01
N MET A 409 21.50 14.56 12.88
CA MET A 409 22.04 15.29 14.01
C MET A 409 20.90 16.03 14.71
N PRO A 410 20.96 16.21 16.03
CA PRO A 410 19.79 16.73 16.73
C PRO A 410 19.33 18.13 16.32
N ASP A 411 20.24 19.02 15.89
CA ASP A 411 19.86 20.33 15.36
C ASP A 411 19.18 20.20 13.98
N THR A 412 19.65 19.27 13.15
CA THR A 412 19.02 18.91 11.86
C THR A 412 17.63 18.33 12.09
N ALA A 413 17.48 17.41 13.03
CA ALA A 413 16.20 16.83 13.40
C ALA A 413 15.21 17.90 13.85
N ALA A 414 15.65 18.84 14.70
CA ALA A 414 14.82 19.95 15.16
C ALA A 414 14.35 20.83 13.99
N SER A 415 15.28 21.20 13.11
CA SER A 415 14.97 22.00 11.92
C SER A 415 13.98 21.33 10.98
N LEU A 416 14.15 20.02 10.73
CA LEU A 416 13.28 19.26 9.83
C LEU A 416 11.88 19.03 10.40
N LEU A 417 11.76 18.95 11.73
CA LEU A 417 10.50 18.86 12.45
C LEU A 417 9.83 20.23 12.68
N GLY A 418 10.51 21.34 12.33
CA GLY A 418 10.03 22.68 12.66
C GLY A 418 9.97 22.96 14.17
N LYS A 419 10.81 22.29 14.96
CA LYS A 419 10.87 22.41 16.43
C LYS A 419 12.12 23.15 16.89
N LYS A 420 12.11 23.69 18.11
CA LYS A 420 13.34 24.14 18.76
C LYS A 420 14.14 22.93 19.25
N ARG A 421 15.46 23.07 19.29
CA ARG A 421 16.36 22.04 19.79
C ARG A 421 16.04 21.59 21.23
N SER A 422 15.60 22.53 22.07
CA SER A 422 15.17 22.29 23.45
C SER A 422 13.96 21.39 23.59
N ASP A 423 13.14 21.31 22.54
CA ASP A 423 11.84 20.63 22.55
C ASP A 423 11.97 19.18 22.04
N LEU A 424 13.18 18.78 21.65
CA LEU A 424 13.49 17.41 21.25
C LEU A 424 13.82 16.54 22.47
N THR A 425 13.30 15.32 22.45
CA THR A 425 13.59 14.30 23.44
C THR A 425 14.83 13.52 23.03
N VAL A 426 15.88 13.54 23.85
CA VAL A 426 17.07 12.70 23.67
C VAL A 426 17.01 11.54 24.65
N GLU A 427 16.76 10.33 24.14
CA GLU A 427 16.72 9.13 24.95
C GLU A 427 18.06 8.39 24.98
N THR A 428 18.20 7.52 25.98
CA THR A 428 19.40 6.70 26.16
C THR A 428 19.08 5.25 25.87
N THR A 429 19.87 4.65 24.98
CA THR A 429 19.84 3.23 24.63
C THR A 429 21.01 2.52 25.29
N TYR A 430 20.77 1.28 25.73
CA TYR A 430 21.81 0.42 26.31
C TYR A 430 22.09 -0.77 25.43
N ASN A 431 23.36 -1.01 25.15
CA ASN A 431 23.87 -2.15 24.41
C ASN A 431 23.24 -2.33 23.01
N TYR A 432 22.85 -1.25 22.34
CA TYR A 432 22.15 -1.33 21.05
C TYR A 432 22.93 -2.15 20.00
N TRP A 433 24.25 -1.94 19.91
CA TRP A 433 25.15 -2.63 18.98
C TRP A 433 25.82 -3.89 19.55
N GLY A 434 25.37 -4.43 20.69
CA GLY A 434 25.99 -5.62 21.31
C GLY A 434 27.38 -5.40 21.94
N LYS A 435 27.80 -4.15 22.18
CA LYS A 435 29.14 -3.78 22.69
C LYS A 435 29.15 -3.23 24.12
N GLY A 436 28.09 -3.43 24.90
CA GLY A 436 27.92 -2.88 26.25
C GLY A 436 27.88 -1.36 26.33
N LYS A 437 27.72 -0.66 25.19
CA LYS A 437 27.75 0.80 25.11
C LYS A 437 26.40 1.42 25.47
N THR A 438 26.46 2.55 26.19
CA THR A 438 25.31 3.42 26.42
C THR A 438 25.36 4.57 25.40
N LEU A 439 24.35 4.66 24.54
CA LEU A 439 24.31 5.61 23.41
C LEU A 439 23.03 6.43 23.43
N LYS A 440 23.14 7.70 23.05
CA LYS A 440 22.02 8.63 22.92
C LYS A 440 21.47 8.63 21.50
N ARG A 441 20.19 8.97 21.36
CA ARG A 441 19.51 9.24 20.07
C ARG A 441 18.35 10.21 20.27
N VAL A 442 17.97 10.96 19.24
CA VAL A 442 16.71 11.72 19.18
C VAL A 442 15.55 10.73 19.12
N LYS A 443 14.67 10.77 20.11
CA LYS A 443 13.54 9.84 20.26
C LYS A 443 12.53 10.01 19.14
N GLU A 444 12.18 11.24 18.77
CA GLU A 444 11.18 11.51 17.73
C GLU A 444 11.56 10.88 16.39
N PHE A 445 12.82 10.90 16.00
CA PHE A 445 13.29 10.21 14.80
C PHE A 445 13.46 8.70 14.99
N ALA A 446 13.72 8.25 16.23
CA ALA A 446 13.88 6.83 16.54
C ALA A 446 12.55 6.08 16.59
N ASP A 447 11.46 6.79 16.90
CA ASP A 447 10.10 6.24 16.93
C ASP A 447 9.49 6.16 15.52
N MET A 448 10.00 6.92 14.54
CA MET A 448 9.52 6.90 13.16
C MET A 448 9.74 5.53 12.50
N GLY A 449 8.75 5.14 11.69
CA GLY A 449 8.93 4.08 10.70
C GLY A 449 10.02 4.42 9.68
N ASP A 450 10.58 3.40 9.04
CA ASP A 450 11.59 3.55 7.99
C ASP A 450 11.06 4.36 6.80
N LEU A 451 9.82 4.12 6.37
CA LEU A 451 9.17 4.88 5.31
C LEU A 451 8.95 6.35 5.68
N GLU A 452 8.51 6.65 6.90
CA GLU A 452 8.31 8.03 7.34
C GLU A 452 9.65 8.78 7.39
N GLN A 453 10.70 8.13 7.91
CA GLN A 453 12.02 8.73 7.98
C GLN A 453 12.58 9.07 6.58
N LEU A 454 12.21 8.32 5.54
CA LEU A 454 12.56 8.63 4.15
C LEU A 454 11.98 9.96 3.65
N ASP A 455 10.83 10.42 4.15
CA ASP A 455 10.31 11.77 3.79
C ASP A 455 11.24 12.88 4.29
N TYR A 456 11.88 12.66 5.44
CA TYR A 456 12.88 13.57 5.99
C TYR A 456 14.22 13.45 5.27
N VAL A 457 14.57 12.26 4.76
CA VAL A 457 15.72 12.09 3.86
C VAL A 457 15.51 12.92 2.59
N GLU A 458 14.33 12.86 1.97
CA GLU A 458 14.01 13.67 0.78
C GLU A 458 14.20 15.17 1.07
N LYS A 459 13.60 15.67 2.15
CA LYS A 459 13.73 17.07 2.58
C LYS A 459 15.20 17.45 2.82
N TYR A 460 15.98 16.57 3.42
CA TYR A 460 17.39 16.80 3.72
C TYR A 460 18.26 16.91 2.46
N PHE A 461 18.01 16.07 1.46
CA PHE A 461 18.78 16.05 0.20
C PHE A 461 18.28 17.04 -0.86
N ASN A 462 17.16 17.73 -0.62
CA ASN A 462 16.64 18.77 -1.53
C ASN A 462 17.67 19.84 -1.97
N PRO A 463 18.66 20.28 -1.15
CA PRO A 463 19.71 21.19 -1.60
C PRO A 463 20.60 20.65 -2.75
N LEU A 464 20.58 19.34 -3.01
CA LEU A 464 21.29 18.69 -4.11
C LEU A 464 20.39 18.41 -5.32
N LYS A 465 19.12 18.83 -5.30
CA LYS A 465 18.18 18.65 -6.40
C LYS A 465 18.77 19.14 -7.72
N GLY A 466 18.75 18.28 -8.73
CA GLY A 466 19.25 18.53 -10.09
C GLY A 466 20.78 18.71 -10.21
N LYS A 467 21.54 18.58 -9.12
CA LYS A 467 23.00 18.71 -9.17
C LYS A 467 23.63 17.37 -9.51
N ASP A 468 24.62 17.41 -10.40
CA ASP A 468 25.51 16.29 -10.64
C ASP A 468 26.68 16.35 -9.66
N VAL A 469 26.75 15.38 -8.75
CA VAL A 469 27.76 15.36 -7.68
C VAL A 469 28.42 13.99 -7.63
N GLU A 470 29.74 13.97 -7.40
CA GLU A 470 30.43 12.71 -7.12
C GLU A 470 29.88 12.06 -5.85
N PHE A 471 29.94 10.73 -5.75
CA PHE A 471 29.47 10.00 -4.57
C PHE A 471 30.09 10.49 -3.25
N VAL A 472 31.36 10.91 -3.25
CA VAL A 472 31.99 11.51 -2.06
C VAL A 472 31.36 12.84 -1.66
N ASP A 473 30.98 13.68 -2.62
CA ASP A 473 30.29 14.94 -2.34
C ASP A 473 28.84 14.70 -1.90
N PHE A 474 28.19 13.68 -2.47
CA PHE A 474 26.90 13.20 -1.99
C PHE A 474 26.96 12.72 -0.53
N TYR A 475 28.00 11.98 -0.15
CA TYR A 475 28.22 11.59 1.23
C TYR A 475 28.63 12.76 2.14
N LEU A 476 29.44 13.69 1.65
CA LEU A 476 29.81 14.89 2.39
C LEU A 476 28.61 15.79 2.70
N GLN A 477 27.52 15.71 1.94
CA GLN A 477 26.26 16.35 2.33
C GLN A 477 25.75 15.84 3.69
N VAL A 478 26.01 14.58 4.06
CA VAL A 478 25.65 14.03 5.38
C VAL A 478 26.75 14.31 6.41
N LEU A 479 28.00 14.01 6.05
CA LEU A 479 29.12 14.08 6.99
C LEU A 479 29.55 15.53 7.31
N TYR A 480 29.77 16.36 6.28
CA TYR A 480 30.25 17.74 6.42
C TYR A 480 30.06 18.58 5.14
N PRO A 481 28.87 19.20 4.91
CA PRO A 481 28.52 19.87 3.66
C PRO A 481 29.51 20.95 3.20
N ALA A 482 30.17 21.62 4.14
CA ALA A 482 31.13 22.68 3.86
C ALA A 482 32.40 22.22 3.10
N SER A 483 32.60 20.91 2.94
CA SER A 483 33.71 20.33 2.17
C SER A 483 33.31 19.85 0.77
N MET A 484 32.03 19.99 0.39
CA MET A 484 31.57 19.57 -0.93
C MET A 484 32.22 20.37 -2.07
N GLY A 485 32.49 19.71 -3.19
CA GLY A 485 33.09 20.30 -4.39
C GLY A 485 34.55 20.71 -4.25
N LYS A 486 35.19 20.41 -3.11
CA LYS A 486 36.63 20.64 -2.90
C LYS A 486 37.48 19.54 -3.57
N PRO A 487 38.75 19.82 -3.90
CA PRO A 487 39.64 18.81 -4.48
C PRO A 487 39.97 17.69 -3.49
N ASP A 488 40.43 16.54 -3.99
CA ASP A 488 40.71 15.34 -3.19
C ASP A 488 41.72 15.57 -2.03
N GLY A 489 42.70 16.45 -2.23
CA GLY A 489 43.67 16.85 -1.20
C GLY A 489 43.13 17.78 -0.12
N HIS A 490 41.86 18.20 -0.20
CA HIS A 490 41.24 19.08 0.80
C HIS A 490 41.13 18.37 2.15
N VAL A 491 41.61 19.04 3.20
CA VAL A 491 41.53 18.56 4.58
C VAL A 491 40.13 18.84 5.13
N VAL A 492 39.35 17.78 5.33
CA VAL A 492 38.00 17.85 5.90
C VAL A 492 38.08 18.05 7.41
N PHE A 493 38.89 17.23 8.10
CA PHE A 493 39.14 17.32 9.54
C PHE A 493 40.64 17.25 9.83
N SER A 494 41.09 17.84 10.94
CA SER A 494 42.51 17.87 11.32
C SER A 494 42.67 17.79 12.82
N LYS A 495 43.58 16.96 13.33
CA LYS A 495 43.80 16.75 14.77
C LYS A 495 44.23 18.01 15.50
N ASP A 496 45.08 18.82 14.86
CA ASP A 496 45.73 20.00 15.45
C ASP A 496 45.61 21.26 14.56
N GLY A 497 44.84 21.18 13.47
CA GLY A 497 44.63 22.27 12.52
C GLY A 497 45.65 22.31 11.37
N LYS A 498 46.62 21.40 11.32
CA LYS A 498 47.53 21.27 10.17
C LYS A 498 46.75 21.05 8.88
N GLY A 499 47.15 21.77 7.83
CA GLY A 499 46.50 21.73 6.51
C GLY A 499 45.21 22.55 6.39
N LEU A 500 44.76 23.21 7.47
CA LEU A 500 43.62 24.12 7.45
C LEU A 500 44.06 25.58 7.39
N LEU A 501 43.28 26.40 6.72
CA LEU A 501 43.43 27.86 6.77
C LEU A 501 42.80 28.39 8.06
N LYS A 502 43.57 29.15 8.86
CA LYS A 502 43.07 29.77 10.11
C LYS A 502 41.89 30.72 9.89
N THR A 503 41.72 31.22 8.67
CA THR A 503 40.61 32.08 8.24
C THR A 503 39.36 31.32 7.83
N ASP A 504 39.39 29.98 7.76
CA ASP A 504 38.19 29.18 7.51
C ASP A 504 37.21 29.37 8.69
N LYS A 505 35.99 29.83 8.40
CA LYS A 505 34.90 29.96 9.37
C LYS A 505 34.63 28.66 10.15
N ASN A 506 34.98 27.52 9.56
CA ASN A 506 34.81 26.19 10.14
C ASN A 506 36.06 25.65 10.84
N TYR A 507 37.16 26.41 10.94
CA TYR A 507 38.46 25.94 11.43
C TYR A 507 38.34 25.13 12.74
N GLN A 508 37.67 25.67 13.76
CA GLN A 508 37.47 24.99 15.03
C GLN A 508 36.53 23.78 14.92
N GLY A 509 35.48 23.88 14.10
CA GLY A 509 34.55 22.77 13.84
C GLY A 509 35.26 21.56 13.21
N ARG A 510 36.19 21.82 12.27
CA ARG A 510 36.99 20.79 11.63
C ARG A 510 37.96 20.09 12.59
N ILE A 511 38.51 20.82 13.55
CA ILE A 511 39.37 20.25 14.59
C ILE A 511 38.55 19.40 15.57
N ASN A 512 37.44 19.94 16.07
CA ASN A 512 36.58 19.27 17.04
C ASN A 512 35.94 17.98 16.48
N ALA A 513 35.73 17.91 15.17
CA ALA A 513 35.16 16.76 14.50
C ALA A 513 36.19 15.64 14.20
N TYR A 514 37.50 15.92 14.22
CA TYR A 514 38.52 14.94 13.86
C TYR A 514 38.41 13.65 14.66
N LYS A 515 38.38 13.71 16.00
CA LYS A 515 38.35 12.51 16.87
C LYS A 515 37.15 11.59 16.62
N LYS A 516 36.04 12.10 16.09
CA LYS A 516 34.84 11.28 15.79
C LYS A 516 34.93 10.59 14.42
N ASN A 517 35.84 11.05 13.57
CA ASN A 517 35.97 10.66 12.17
C ASN A 517 37.40 10.20 11.84
N ASP A 518 38.27 10.04 12.84
CA ASP A 518 39.67 9.65 12.71
C ASP A 518 39.83 8.24 12.16
N GLY A 519 38.75 7.44 12.13
CA GLY A 519 38.69 6.19 11.37
C GLY A 519 39.05 6.35 9.89
N PHE A 520 38.79 7.51 9.28
CA PHE A 520 39.20 7.78 7.89
C PHE A 520 40.72 7.96 7.72
N ASP A 521 41.40 8.48 8.75
CA ASP A 521 42.85 8.72 8.77
C ASP A 521 43.62 7.48 9.28
N THR A 522 43.08 6.80 10.30
CA THR A 522 43.77 5.70 11.01
C THR A 522 43.58 4.32 10.39
N ASN A 523 42.63 4.14 9.47
CA ASN A 523 42.41 2.83 8.84
C ASN A 523 43.52 2.52 7.83
N PRO A 524 44.22 1.37 7.94
CA PRO A 524 45.38 1.06 7.11
C PRO A 524 45.06 0.82 5.62
N GLU A 525 43.79 0.60 5.26
CA GLU A 525 43.38 0.36 3.86
C GLU A 525 43.31 1.65 3.04
N TYR A 526 42.95 2.77 3.67
CA TYR A 526 42.69 4.02 2.96
C TYR A 526 43.24 5.29 3.61
N GLY A 527 43.52 5.27 4.91
CA GLY A 527 44.14 6.36 5.66
C GLY A 527 45.65 6.21 5.75
N ASN A 528 46.34 7.28 6.15
CA ASN A 528 47.80 7.33 6.26
C ASN A 528 48.32 7.68 7.67
N ASN A 529 47.41 7.86 8.64
CA ASN A 529 47.69 8.20 10.03
C ASN A 529 48.55 9.47 10.19
N ASP A 530 48.35 10.48 9.32
CA ASP A 530 49.10 11.74 9.32
C ASP A 530 48.46 12.84 10.18
N GLY A 531 47.33 12.54 10.83
CA GLY A 531 46.61 13.48 11.68
C GLY A 531 45.60 14.35 10.93
N LYS A 532 45.35 14.08 9.64
CA LYS A 532 44.34 14.76 8.82
C LYS A 532 43.40 13.73 8.21
N VAL A 533 42.14 14.11 8.09
CA VAL A 533 41.16 13.39 7.26
C VAL A 533 40.93 14.22 6.00
N THR A 534 41.35 13.70 4.86
CA THR A 534 41.20 14.32 3.54
C THR A 534 39.96 13.81 2.81
N LYS A 535 39.51 14.55 1.80
CA LYS A 535 38.42 14.10 0.93
C LYS A 535 38.79 12.79 0.21
N ALA A 536 40.05 12.62 -0.18
CA ALA A 536 40.55 11.38 -0.81
C ALA A 536 40.39 10.14 0.10
N GLU A 537 40.70 10.27 1.38
CA GLU A 537 40.58 9.17 2.35
C GLU A 537 39.12 8.81 2.61
N ILE A 538 38.25 9.83 2.73
CA ILE A 538 36.80 9.61 2.82
C ILE A 538 36.28 8.89 1.58
N LYS A 539 36.65 9.37 0.38
CA LYS A 539 36.24 8.79 -0.92
C LYS A 539 36.56 7.29 -0.97
N LYS A 540 37.80 6.90 -0.62
CA LYS A 540 38.21 5.50 -0.55
C LYS A 540 37.43 4.72 0.51
N GLY A 541 37.27 5.29 1.71
CA GLY A 541 36.61 4.63 2.84
C GLY A 541 35.14 4.28 2.60
N ILE A 542 34.41 5.13 1.87
CA ILE A 542 32.97 4.92 1.58
C ILE A 542 32.71 4.11 0.31
N GLN A 543 33.63 4.11 -0.66
CA GLN A 543 33.44 3.42 -1.96
C GLN A 543 33.13 1.93 -1.80
N LYS A 544 33.66 1.29 -0.74
CA LYS A 544 33.37 -0.11 -0.46
C LYS A 544 31.87 -0.40 -0.27
N TYR A 545 31.05 0.54 0.17
CA TYR A 545 29.62 0.31 0.38
C TYR A 545 28.82 0.22 -0.92
N LEU A 546 29.29 0.85 -1.99
CA LEU A 546 28.76 0.63 -3.35
C LEU A 546 29.09 -0.79 -3.83
N LYS A 547 30.32 -1.25 -3.59
CA LYS A 547 30.80 -2.58 -4.00
C LYS A 547 30.19 -3.71 -3.18
N GLU A 548 30.18 -3.59 -1.85
CA GLU A 548 29.62 -4.59 -0.94
C GLU A 548 28.10 -4.70 -1.10
N GLY A 549 27.42 -3.57 -1.38
CA GLY A 549 25.98 -3.55 -1.60
C GLY A 549 25.51 -4.46 -2.74
N GLN A 550 26.36 -4.73 -3.73
CA GLN A 550 26.05 -5.65 -4.82
C GLN A 550 25.76 -7.06 -4.32
N LYS A 551 26.42 -7.51 -3.25
CA LYS A 551 26.17 -8.83 -2.62
C LYS A 551 24.74 -8.95 -2.09
N TYR A 552 24.14 -7.81 -1.76
CA TYR A 552 22.79 -7.70 -1.20
C TYR A 552 21.82 -7.07 -2.19
N LYS A 553 22.15 -7.05 -3.49
CA LYS A 553 21.24 -6.57 -4.54
C LYS A 553 19.99 -7.46 -4.60
N ASN A 554 18.80 -6.86 -4.64
CA ASN A 554 17.56 -7.62 -4.83
C ASN A 554 17.43 -8.12 -6.28
N THR A 555 16.61 -9.15 -6.46
CA THR A 555 16.15 -9.61 -7.77
C THR A 555 14.74 -9.11 -7.99
N CYS A 556 14.45 -8.64 -9.21
CA CYS A 556 13.12 -8.27 -9.65
C CYS A 556 12.79 -9.14 -10.85
N VAL A 557 11.70 -9.90 -10.80
CA VAL A 557 11.25 -10.77 -11.89
C VAL A 557 9.86 -10.32 -12.31
N GLY A 558 9.70 -9.96 -13.60
CA GLY A 558 8.42 -9.60 -14.18
C GLY A 558 7.77 -8.32 -13.63
N GLY A 559 8.56 -7.30 -13.27
CA GLY A 559 8.06 -5.99 -12.79
C GLY A 559 7.41 -6.00 -11.41
N THR A 560 7.10 -7.18 -10.87
CA THR A 560 6.49 -7.30 -9.54
C THR A 560 7.55 -7.45 -8.47
N CYS A 561 7.40 -6.68 -7.39
CA CYS A 561 8.16 -6.91 -6.18
C CYS A 561 7.60 -8.14 -5.46
N THR A 562 7.83 -9.33 -6.03
CA THR A 562 7.48 -10.59 -5.41
C THR A 562 8.44 -10.82 -4.25
N LEU A 563 7.97 -10.50 -3.05
CA LEU A 563 8.43 -11.25 -1.88
C LEU A 563 8.13 -12.71 -2.21
N ASN A 564 9.15 -13.54 -2.38
CA ASN A 564 8.95 -14.97 -2.23
C ASN A 564 8.35 -15.14 -0.82
N ASN A 565 7.04 -15.32 -0.73
CA ASN A 565 6.30 -15.52 0.52
C ASN A 565 6.62 -16.87 1.19
N ASN A 566 7.76 -17.46 0.87
CA ASN A 566 8.24 -18.70 1.45
C ASN A 566 9.62 -18.41 2.03
N VAL A 567 9.63 -18.21 3.36
CA VAL A 567 10.75 -17.86 4.25
C VAL A 567 10.97 -16.34 4.40
N LYS A 568 10.57 -15.78 5.55
CA LYS A 568 11.22 -14.55 6.06
C LYS A 568 12.70 -14.84 6.28
N ASP A 569 13.53 -14.52 5.29
CA ASP A 569 14.98 -14.49 5.46
C ASP A 569 15.35 -13.34 6.42
N GLY A 570 16.02 -13.67 7.54
CA GLY A 570 16.52 -12.66 8.47
C GLY A 570 16.67 -13.08 9.94
N PHE A 571 16.07 -14.20 10.34
CA PHE A 571 16.19 -14.75 11.69
C PHE A 571 16.56 -16.23 11.68
N ASP A 572 17.77 -16.53 12.15
CA ASP A 572 18.24 -17.90 12.32
C ASP A 572 17.70 -18.46 13.65
N ILE A 573 16.56 -19.14 13.56
CA ILE A 573 15.88 -19.78 14.69
C ILE A 573 16.79 -20.83 15.34
N ASP A 574 17.61 -21.54 14.56
CA ASP A 574 18.48 -22.60 15.06
C ASP A 574 19.63 -22.02 15.87
N ALA A 575 20.25 -20.94 15.40
CA ALA A 575 21.26 -20.21 16.15
C ALA A 575 20.70 -19.60 17.44
N ALA A 576 19.49 -19.02 17.39
CA ALA A 576 18.82 -18.47 18.56
C ALA A 576 18.55 -19.54 19.62
N VAL A 577 17.90 -20.63 19.23
CA VAL A 577 17.57 -21.74 20.14
C VAL A 577 18.83 -22.42 20.68
N SER A 578 19.87 -22.59 19.85
CA SER A 578 21.15 -23.16 20.28
C SER A 578 21.84 -22.28 21.32
N HIS A 579 21.83 -20.95 21.12
CA HIS A 579 22.36 -20.00 22.09
C HIS A 579 21.60 -20.10 23.42
N LEU A 580 20.26 -20.06 23.37
CA LEU A 580 19.40 -20.07 24.55
C LEU A 580 19.61 -21.34 25.37
N ASN A 581 19.61 -22.50 24.72
CA ASN A 581 19.81 -23.80 25.37
C ASN A 581 21.18 -23.92 26.05
N ARG A 582 22.24 -23.40 25.41
CA ARG A 582 23.61 -23.42 25.94
C ARG A 582 23.78 -22.52 27.16
N LYS A 583 23.05 -21.40 27.21
CA LYS A 583 23.15 -20.42 28.29
C LYS A 583 22.19 -20.67 29.45
N ALA A 584 21.10 -21.41 29.22
CA ALA A 584 20.08 -21.69 30.22
C ALA A 584 20.65 -22.37 31.48
N HIS A 585 20.28 -21.85 32.65
CA HIS A 585 20.67 -22.37 33.97
C HIS A 585 19.75 -23.51 34.45
N PRO A 586 20.13 -24.26 35.50
CA PRO A 586 19.25 -25.27 36.11
C PRO A 586 18.00 -24.68 36.80
N LYS A 587 18.04 -23.41 37.22
CA LYS A 587 16.94 -22.68 37.87
C LYS A 587 16.94 -21.22 37.40
N SER A 588 15.80 -20.55 37.52
CA SER A 588 15.69 -19.12 37.17
C SER A 588 16.67 -18.28 37.99
N ILE A 589 17.30 -17.31 37.32
CA ILE A 589 18.14 -16.28 37.91
C ILE A 589 17.51 -14.89 37.74
N HIS A 590 16.22 -14.84 37.43
CA HIS A 590 15.41 -13.63 37.21
C HIS A 590 15.89 -12.74 36.06
N ARG A 591 16.44 -13.36 34.99
CA ARG A 591 16.96 -12.65 33.81
C ARG A 591 16.36 -13.12 32.48
N CYS A 592 15.13 -13.63 32.51
CA CYS A 592 14.45 -14.21 31.34
C CYS A 592 14.51 -13.32 30.08
N ALA A 593 14.19 -12.03 30.18
CA ALA A 593 14.23 -11.09 29.06
C ALA A 593 15.63 -10.86 28.48
N LEU A 594 16.67 -10.88 29.31
CA LEU A 594 18.06 -10.77 28.85
C LEU A 594 18.44 -11.98 28.00
N TYR A 595 18.12 -13.19 28.48
CA TYR A 595 18.51 -14.44 27.83
C TYR A 595 17.76 -14.68 26.53
N VAL A 596 16.45 -14.41 26.52
CA VAL A 596 15.65 -14.47 25.28
C VAL A 596 16.14 -13.43 24.28
N ARG A 597 16.52 -12.22 24.72
CA ARG A 597 17.14 -11.23 23.83
C ARG A 597 18.48 -11.71 23.28
N GLU A 598 19.40 -12.20 24.11
CA GLU A 598 20.71 -12.69 23.65
C GLU A 598 20.57 -13.84 22.64
N ALA A 599 19.54 -14.68 22.80
CA ALA A 599 19.18 -15.69 21.83
C ALA A 599 18.68 -15.06 20.51
N ILE A 600 17.78 -14.09 20.57
CA ILE A 600 17.28 -13.41 19.36
C ILE A 600 18.43 -12.66 18.64
N ASP A 601 19.33 -12.03 19.40
CA ASP A 601 20.55 -11.39 18.89
C ASP A 601 21.47 -12.42 18.20
N ALA A 602 21.63 -13.62 18.78
CA ALA A 602 22.39 -14.71 18.19
C ALA A 602 21.77 -15.28 16.92
N GLY A 603 20.44 -15.20 16.79
CA GLY A 603 19.71 -15.49 15.54
C GLY A 603 19.78 -14.36 14.51
N GLY A 604 20.50 -13.27 14.78
CA GLY A 604 20.73 -12.17 13.84
C GLY A 604 19.81 -10.95 13.99
N LEU A 605 18.83 -10.99 14.91
CA LEU A 605 17.86 -9.90 15.11
C LEU A 605 18.27 -8.99 16.28
N LEU A 606 19.17 -8.03 16.00
CA LEU A 606 19.70 -7.11 17.02
C LEU A 606 18.75 -5.97 17.42
N GLY A 607 18.95 -5.45 18.63
CA GLY A 607 18.38 -4.17 19.09
C GLY A 607 17.03 -4.30 19.79
N LEU A 608 16.68 -5.50 20.25
CA LEU A 608 15.61 -5.66 21.23
C LEU A 608 16.09 -5.19 22.61
N SER A 609 15.18 -4.65 23.42
CA SER A 609 15.48 -4.18 24.78
C SER A 609 14.20 -4.12 25.60
N GLY A 610 14.36 -4.16 26.92
CA GLY A 610 13.24 -4.13 27.87
C GLY A 610 13.19 -5.37 28.75
N ASP A 611 12.42 -5.24 29.82
CA ASP A 611 11.90 -6.34 30.64
C ASP A 611 10.87 -7.16 29.85
N ALA A 612 10.41 -8.28 30.42
CA ALA A 612 9.53 -9.21 29.72
C ALA A 612 8.14 -8.61 29.48
N GLU A 613 7.66 -7.78 30.41
CA GLU A 613 6.41 -7.05 30.28
C GLU A 613 6.40 -6.13 29.05
N LYS A 614 7.50 -5.47 28.72
CA LYS A 614 7.59 -4.68 27.48
C LYS A 614 7.35 -5.51 26.23
N TYR A 615 7.77 -6.77 26.18
CA TYR A 615 7.47 -7.63 25.02
C TYR A 615 6.00 -8.10 24.98
N TYR A 616 5.30 -8.04 26.11
CA TYR A 616 3.87 -8.33 26.20
C TYR A 616 3.01 -7.09 25.85
N ASN A 617 3.33 -5.93 26.44
CA ASN A 617 2.55 -4.69 26.35
C ASN A 617 2.90 -3.82 25.13
N THR A 618 3.99 -4.11 24.40
CA THR A 618 4.40 -3.34 23.22
C THR A 618 4.70 -4.23 22.03
N ASP A 619 4.69 -3.66 20.83
CA ASP A 619 4.90 -4.39 19.58
C ASP A 619 6.38 -4.67 19.28
N ARG A 620 7.23 -4.81 20.30
CA ARG A 620 8.69 -4.99 20.14
C ARG A 620 9.08 -6.18 19.28
N LEU A 621 8.45 -7.34 19.47
CA LEU A 621 8.72 -8.53 18.63
C LEU A 621 8.12 -8.34 17.24
N ILE A 622 6.95 -7.72 17.15
CA ILE A 622 6.27 -7.45 15.87
C ILE A 622 7.10 -6.52 14.99
N ASN A 623 7.63 -5.44 15.58
CA ASN A 623 8.54 -4.49 14.93
C ASN A 623 9.89 -5.10 14.52
N LYS A 624 10.20 -6.31 15.02
CA LYS A 624 11.35 -7.09 14.54
C LYS A 624 10.99 -8.10 13.46
N GLY A 625 9.71 -8.25 13.12
CA GLY A 625 9.19 -9.12 12.08
C GLY A 625 8.48 -10.39 12.59
N PHE A 626 8.26 -10.54 13.90
CA PHE A 626 7.46 -11.64 14.42
C PHE A 626 5.96 -11.39 14.23
N THR A 627 5.18 -12.44 14.03
CA THR A 627 3.72 -12.39 13.99
C THR A 627 3.17 -12.82 15.35
N MET A 628 2.22 -12.08 15.94
CA MET A 628 1.51 -12.54 17.15
C MET A 628 0.45 -13.57 16.75
N ILE A 629 0.64 -14.83 17.16
CA ILE A 629 -0.18 -15.97 16.71
C ILE A 629 -1.31 -16.33 17.69
N GLY A 630 -1.35 -15.70 18.86
CA GLY A 630 -2.49 -15.75 19.76
C GLY A 630 -2.13 -15.66 21.24
N THR A 631 -3.15 -15.76 22.08
CA THR A 631 -3.07 -15.67 23.55
C THR A 631 -3.54 -16.95 24.25
N ASN A 632 -3.84 -18.01 23.49
CA ASN A 632 -4.23 -19.31 24.01
C ASN A 632 -3.35 -20.42 23.41
N LYS A 633 -2.40 -20.93 24.19
CA LYS A 633 -1.47 -21.99 23.82
C LYS A 633 -2.17 -23.27 23.39
N GLU A 634 -3.37 -23.56 23.91
CA GLU A 634 -4.08 -24.82 23.61
C GLU A 634 -4.64 -24.82 22.18
N THR A 635 -4.85 -23.63 21.61
CA THR A 635 -5.28 -23.44 20.22
C THR A 635 -4.12 -23.30 19.24
N ILE A 636 -2.88 -23.33 19.74
CA ILE A 636 -1.68 -23.06 18.94
C ILE A 636 -0.81 -24.32 18.89
N THR A 637 -0.58 -24.84 17.68
CA THR A 637 0.47 -25.83 17.45
C THR A 637 1.84 -25.16 17.58
N LEU A 638 2.57 -25.44 18.66
CA LEU A 638 3.86 -24.83 18.93
C LEU A 638 4.91 -25.24 17.89
N LYS A 639 5.70 -24.26 17.45
CA LYS A 639 6.86 -24.45 16.58
C LYS A 639 8.13 -23.99 17.29
N LYS A 640 9.26 -24.62 16.96
CA LYS A 640 10.58 -24.19 17.43
C LYS A 640 10.77 -22.71 17.05
N GLY A 641 11.18 -21.89 18.03
CA GLY A 641 11.34 -20.45 17.86
C GLY A 641 10.15 -19.59 18.32
N ASP A 642 9.00 -20.19 18.64
CA ASP A 642 7.87 -19.44 19.20
C ASP A 642 8.27 -18.76 20.52
N ILE A 643 7.88 -17.50 20.71
CA ILE A 643 8.18 -16.72 21.91
C ILE A 643 6.89 -16.43 22.66
N ALA A 644 6.83 -16.73 23.95
CA ALA A 644 5.73 -16.36 24.83
C ALA A 644 6.19 -15.23 25.75
N ALA A 645 5.47 -14.10 25.74
CA ALA A 645 5.65 -13.00 26.67
C ALA A 645 4.43 -12.89 27.59
N PHE A 646 4.66 -12.79 28.90
CA PHE A 646 3.66 -12.78 29.96
C PHE A 646 3.61 -11.40 30.61
N LYS A 647 2.40 -10.93 30.94
CA LYS A 647 2.18 -9.67 31.65
C LYS A 647 2.75 -9.72 33.07
N GLU A 648 3.13 -8.58 33.64
CA GLU A 648 3.49 -8.51 35.05
C GLU A 648 2.40 -9.08 35.98
N GLN A 649 2.82 -9.63 37.11
CA GLN A 649 1.93 -10.19 38.14
C GLN A 649 2.36 -9.70 39.52
N ILE A 650 1.48 -9.79 40.52
CA ILE A 650 1.81 -9.47 41.91
C ILE A 650 2.99 -10.34 42.37
N GLY A 651 4.12 -9.70 42.70
CA GLY A 651 5.40 -10.38 43.03
C GLY A 651 6.32 -10.67 41.83
N HIS A 652 5.85 -10.41 40.61
CA HIS A 652 6.56 -10.57 39.33
C HIS A 652 6.38 -9.34 38.42
N LYS A 653 6.74 -8.15 38.93
CA LYS A 653 6.56 -6.82 38.32
C LYS A 653 7.29 -6.54 36.98
N TRP A 654 7.92 -7.55 36.39
CA TRP A 654 8.68 -7.40 35.15
C TRP A 654 8.18 -8.35 34.06
N GLY A 655 7.08 -9.07 34.33
CA GLY A 655 6.56 -10.14 33.49
C GLY A 655 7.49 -11.35 33.42
N HIS A 656 7.21 -12.20 32.43
CA HIS A 656 8.06 -13.34 32.08
C HIS A 656 8.14 -13.50 30.57
N ILE A 657 9.23 -14.03 30.03
CA ILE A 657 9.36 -14.31 28.60
C ILE A 657 10.18 -15.58 28.37
N ALA A 658 9.75 -16.40 27.42
CA ALA A 658 10.41 -17.65 27.07
C ALA A 658 10.29 -17.94 25.57
N MET A 659 11.21 -18.73 25.03
CA MET A 659 11.18 -19.23 23.65
C MET A 659 11.07 -20.75 23.66
N TYR A 660 10.26 -21.32 22.78
CA TYR A 660 10.07 -22.74 22.63
C TYR A 660 11.20 -23.34 21.79
N ASN A 661 11.95 -24.30 22.35
CA ASN A 661 13.11 -24.87 21.68
C ASN A 661 12.80 -26.05 20.75
N GLY A 662 11.51 -26.36 20.54
CA GLY A 662 11.02 -27.53 19.81
C GLY A 662 10.64 -28.72 20.70
N ASN A 663 10.98 -28.67 21.99
CA ASN A 663 10.60 -29.68 22.98
C ASN A 663 9.98 -29.06 24.24
N GLN A 664 10.61 -28.00 24.78
CA GLN A 664 10.17 -27.29 25.99
C GLN A 664 10.42 -25.79 25.90
N TRP A 665 9.79 -25.04 26.80
CA TRP A 665 10.01 -23.60 26.93
C TRP A 665 11.33 -23.33 27.66
N VAL A 666 12.09 -22.36 27.15
CA VAL A 666 13.38 -21.97 27.69
C VAL A 666 13.43 -20.44 27.83
N SER A 667 13.94 -19.97 28.96
CA SER A 667 14.16 -18.55 29.23
C SER A 667 15.60 -18.35 29.72
N ASP A 668 15.81 -17.81 30.92
CA ASP A 668 17.10 -17.89 31.60
C ASP A 668 17.38 -19.29 32.19
N PHE A 669 16.39 -20.17 32.16
CA PHE A 669 16.47 -21.57 32.57
C PHE A 669 15.57 -22.46 31.69
N LYS A 670 15.78 -23.78 31.75
CA LYS A 670 14.91 -24.76 31.07
C LYS A 670 13.65 -25.01 31.91
N GLN A 671 12.47 -24.78 31.32
CA GLN A 671 11.21 -24.84 32.05
C GLN A 671 10.52 -26.19 31.85
N ASN A 672 10.08 -26.80 32.96
CA ASN A 672 9.33 -28.06 32.91
C ASN A 672 7.86 -27.88 32.47
N ARG A 673 7.37 -26.63 32.45
CA ARG A 673 5.98 -26.27 32.15
C ARG A 673 5.95 -24.92 31.42
N PHE A 674 4.83 -24.65 30.74
CA PHE A 674 4.56 -23.35 30.13
C PHE A 674 4.47 -22.25 31.21
N TRP A 675 3.66 -22.49 32.23
CA TRP A 675 3.50 -21.62 33.38
C TRP A 675 4.69 -21.74 34.33
N VAL A 676 5.44 -20.66 34.51
CA VAL A 676 6.59 -20.62 35.44
C VAL A 676 6.18 -20.46 36.90
N SER A 677 4.95 -20.04 37.18
CA SER A 677 4.36 -20.03 38.52
C SER A 677 2.84 -20.14 38.45
N LYS A 678 2.22 -20.55 39.56
CA LYS A 678 0.76 -20.60 39.71
C LYS A 678 0.08 -19.24 39.52
N LYS A 679 0.83 -18.13 39.70
CA LYS A 679 0.30 -16.77 39.51
C LYS A 679 0.07 -16.47 38.03
N TYR A 680 1.03 -16.83 37.17
CA TYR A 680 0.86 -16.70 35.73
C TYR A 680 -0.25 -17.60 35.20
N GLU A 681 -0.35 -18.82 35.73
CA GLU A 681 -1.43 -19.76 35.38
C GLU A 681 -2.82 -19.21 35.76
N ALA A 682 -2.95 -18.62 36.95
CA ALA A 682 -4.20 -18.03 37.39
C ALA A 682 -4.60 -16.76 36.61
N ALA A 683 -3.61 -15.92 36.25
CA ALA A 683 -3.86 -14.70 35.50
C ALA A 683 -4.17 -14.96 34.03
N ASN A 684 -3.52 -15.96 33.44
CA ASN A 684 -3.71 -16.37 32.05
C ASN A 684 -3.46 -15.23 31.03
N GLU A 685 -2.55 -14.30 31.32
CA GLU A 685 -2.22 -13.14 30.49
C GLU A 685 -0.86 -13.28 29.80
N TYR A 686 -0.86 -13.71 28.53
CA TYR A 686 0.32 -13.83 27.69
C TYR A 686 0.00 -13.68 26.20
N LYS A 687 1.03 -13.42 25.40
CA LYS A 687 0.99 -13.42 23.93
C LYS A 687 2.06 -14.38 23.42
N ILE A 688 1.74 -15.14 22.37
CA ILE A 688 2.68 -15.99 21.64
C ILE A 688 3.00 -15.35 20.29
N PHE A 689 4.27 -15.29 19.96
CA PHE A 689 4.82 -14.72 18.74
C PHE A 689 5.60 -15.76 17.96
N ARG A 690 5.57 -15.68 16.63
CA ARG A 690 6.26 -16.60 15.73
C ARG A 690 7.01 -15.86 14.63
N TRP A 691 8.16 -16.39 14.26
CA TRP A 691 8.84 -16.02 13.02
C TRP A 691 8.33 -16.91 11.89
N GLU A 692 7.64 -16.31 10.90
CA GLU A 692 7.17 -16.94 9.66
C GLU A 692 7.71 -16.20 8.46
#